data_AF-A0A8B7CBQ2-F1
#
_entry.id   AF-A0A8B7CBQ2-F1
#
_cell.length_a   1.000
_cell.length_b   1.000
_cell.length_c   1.000
_cell.angle_alpha   90.00
_cell.angle_beta   90.00
_cell.angle_gamma   90.00
#
_symmetry.space_group_name_H-M   'P 1'
#
loop_
_entity.id
_entity.type
_entity.pdbx_description
1 polymer ?
#
loop_
_entity_poly.entity_id
_entity_poly.type
_entity_poly.pdbx_seq_one_letter_code
_entity_poly.pdbx_strand_id
1 'polypeptide(L)'
;MQSKKMAFSAALSGNFPTTSSPYCSSHHYHLTLNQKQRFLVSLKAQRKINCRPLVIRSALKKLQSDVSNGDNGATEPAGVLLERLFAKRQKLEEMMSRDSNLSDDAELNMNLEILESDIQAALSALRMKEEDLQDAERRVLVEQTKLNLTKQDLERREEEITTVFDKQLQMEEDLKKANGDLASQARQIEDLKLLVEEQGEKIASLQVSLSQKEDVLEKLENELMMKNEEARILSSAIDSKEQLLYEANEVIREQETKIEALQQDIKEKEHDLAESLKMRKADEERTKVLEATLEKQTVEWLKAQKELKELTEQASQNINDMEESFEEFQRVRSLLAAVRSELISSQEFLASSRRKMEDQAFQFEKQVAEINEQKFLVMSYSENLKVAQIKVENKRSELRVAHARCKELETQLSVEKENIERLQEDLSRERASLEQKTQKVALLQNELREKEMEYSDIQNLLQVKESELVEASLQIQHLKSEKAHVQAILQEKDNDYFNAQKKLAEVNHDIAELQRLINSKEEQLIQTTTRLQEKEEKIQIMQHDLDNTKLKYSEATSIVQRIAQLTNKLVVSVKDEEGCISAPVDEGSLLGDVGHDASFGKQKQLETELEMVKKSLRQKEMDFLAAQKALTIKEQEFRAALKRLDMQEKELKTMKERLRGDADGLMKLYSLAQERIGGRSVGDLAIERLQVEVAQLEAEAATTALQKLADMTCQLLKDPDPNMDIGTVMLPAEGVGSSAYSYGRIKGLEEAEKEVAHLFALTEQLVNEARISVTEQQH
;
A
#
# COMPACT_ATOMS: atom_id res chain seq x y z
N MET A 1 20.39 28.58 39.73
CA MET A 1 20.69 27.18 40.15
C MET A 1 19.65 26.27 39.49
N GLN A 2 19.92 25.04 39.05
CA GLN A 2 21.18 24.30 38.91
C GLN A 2 21.38 23.88 37.45
N SER A 3 22.63 23.69 36.99
CA SER A 3 22.91 23.15 35.66
C SER A 3 23.15 21.64 35.71
N LYS A 4 22.70 20.91 34.68
CA LYS A 4 23.26 19.58 34.33
C LYS A 4 23.65 19.55 32.86
N LYS A 5 24.89 19.96 32.58
CA LYS A 5 25.61 19.50 31.39
C LYS A 5 25.96 18.02 31.60
N MET A 6 25.82 17.21 30.56
CA MET A 6 26.72 16.07 30.35
C MET A 6 27.34 16.22 28.97
N ALA A 7 28.65 16.09 28.92
CA ALA A 7 29.41 15.88 27.70
C ALA A 7 30.30 14.66 27.95
N PHE A 8 30.40 13.77 26.97
CA PHE A 8 31.46 12.78 26.87
C PHE A 8 31.97 12.74 25.43
N SER A 9 33.21 12.29 25.23
CA SER A 9 34.04 12.70 24.10
C SER A 9 34.90 11.56 23.55
N ALA A 10 35.09 11.58 22.22
CA ALA A 10 36.06 10.79 21.45
C ALA A 10 35.87 9.25 21.50
N ALA A 11 36.55 8.42 20.69
CA ALA A 11 37.60 8.67 19.70
C ALA A 11 37.48 7.70 18.48
N LEU A 12 38.56 7.57 17.68
CA LEU A 12 38.72 6.79 16.43
C LEU A 12 38.21 7.52 15.17
N SER A 13 39.01 8.29 14.42
CA SER A 13 40.41 8.14 13.97
C SER A 13 40.64 7.01 12.96
N GLY A 14 40.52 7.33 11.66
CA GLY A 14 40.94 6.52 10.52
C GLY A 14 41.37 7.44 9.39
N ASN A 15 42.57 7.23 8.85
CA ASN A 15 43.24 8.21 7.97
C ASN A 15 42.95 7.98 6.47
N PHE A 16 42.86 9.10 5.74
CA PHE A 16 43.33 9.39 4.37
C PHE A 16 43.77 8.22 3.45
N PRO A 17 43.40 8.26 2.16
CA PRO A 17 44.12 9.16 1.26
C PRO A 17 43.27 10.13 0.43
N THR A 18 43.88 11.26 0.06
CA THR A 18 43.34 12.31 -0.81
C THR A 18 43.79 12.09 -2.26
N THR A 19 42.86 12.05 -3.23
CA THR A 19 43.20 12.18 -4.67
C THR A 19 42.18 13.04 -5.43
N SER A 20 42.64 14.25 -5.79
CA SER A 20 42.33 15.02 -7.00
C SER A 20 41.07 14.71 -7.85
N SER A 21 40.27 15.76 -8.07
CA SER A 21 39.43 15.96 -9.26
C SER A 21 40.23 15.79 -10.58
N PRO A 22 39.56 15.40 -11.68
CA PRO A 22 39.48 16.37 -12.78
C PRO A 22 38.08 16.59 -13.35
N TYR A 23 37.93 17.71 -14.08
CA TYR A 23 36.75 18.09 -14.87
C TYR A 23 36.49 17.12 -16.03
N CYS A 24 35.20 16.83 -16.27
CA CYS A 24 34.57 16.72 -17.61
C CYS A 24 33.05 16.90 -17.38
N SER A 25 32.46 18.06 -17.69
CA SER A 25 32.09 18.57 -19.02
C SER A 25 30.81 17.93 -19.60
N SER A 26 29.92 18.78 -20.11
CA SER A 26 28.63 18.42 -20.71
C SER A 26 28.77 17.62 -22.01
N HIS A 27 27.64 17.06 -22.46
CA HIS A 27 27.40 16.38 -23.74
C HIS A 27 27.92 14.94 -23.85
N HIS A 28 27.01 13.99 -23.65
CA HIS A 28 26.38 13.33 -24.81
C HIS A 28 24.98 12.78 -24.46
N TYR A 29 23.95 13.43 -24.99
CA TYR A 29 22.68 12.76 -25.29
C TYR A 29 22.82 12.02 -26.64
N HIS A 30 21.87 11.12 -26.90
CA HIS A 30 21.76 10.18 -28.05
C HIS A 30 22.56 8.88 -27.95
N LEU A 31 21.98 7.85 -28.59
CA LEU A 31 22.32 6.41 -28.55
C LEU A 31 22.20 5.79 -27.12
N THR A 32 21.30 4.84 -26.83
CA THR A 32 20.60 3.89 -27.72
C THR A 32 19.14 3.59 -27.29
N LEU A 33 18.20 4.53 -27.47
CA LEU A 33 16.77 4.23 -27.34
C LEU A 33 16.23 3.45 -28.57
N ASN A 34 16.75 2.24 -28.79
CA ASN A 34 16.37 1.41 -29.94
C ASN A 34 16.24 -0.09 -29.58
N GLN A 35 15.72 -0.38 -28.38
CA GLN A 35 15.42 -1.74 -27.91
C GLN A 35 13.95 -2.16 -28.13
N LYS A 36 13.04 -1.25 -28.53
CA LYS A 36 11.65 -1.56 -28.94
C LYS A 36 11.54 -2.14 -30.36
N GLN A 37 12.44 -3.05 -30.76
CA GLN A 37 12.34 -3.77 -32.04
C GLN A 37 13.02 -5.15 -32.12
N ARG A 38 13.43 -5.78 -30.99
CA ARG A 38 14.22 -7.03 -31.01
C ARG A 38 13.53 -8.32 -30.57
N PHE A 39 12.24 -8.31 -30.23
CA PHE A 39 11.46 -9.52 -29.91
C PHE A 39 10.40 -9.93 -30.96
N LEU A 40 10.21 -9.14 -32.04
CA LEU A 40 9.24 -9.44 -33.11
C LEU A 40 9.87 -9.62 -34.52
N VAL A 41 11.19 -9.84 -34.58
CA VAL A 41 11.92 -10.09 -35.85
C VAL A 41 12.46 -11.53 -35.93
N SER A 42 12.76 -12.17 -34.80
CA SER A 42 13.38 -13.50 -34.73
C SER A 42 12.50 -14.66 -35.20
N LEU A 43 11.18 -14.44 -35.35
CA LEU A 43 10.19 -15.47 -35.70
C LEU A 43 9.69 -15.41 -37.16
N LYS A 44 10.44 -14.78 -38.06
CA LYS A 44 10.25 -14.86 -39.52
C LYS A 44 11.49 -15.37 -40.28
N ALA A 45 12.32 -16.21 -39.63
CA ALA A 45 13.61 -16.66 -40.18
C ALA A 45 13.91 -18.17 -40.08
N GLN A 46 12.94 -19.03 -39.70
CA GLN A 46 13.12 -20.49 -39.77
C GLN A 46 12.17 -21.16 -40.78
N ARG A 47 12.61 -21.06 -42.04
CA ARG A 47 12.62 -22.12 -43.06
C ARG A 47 11.40 -23.03 -43.16
N LYS A 48 10.78 -23.02 -44.36
CA LYS A 48 10.30 -24.26 -44.99
C LYS A 48 11.48 -25.24 -45.08
N ILE A 49 11.71 -26.06 -44.06
CA ILE A 49 12.52 -27.26 -44.20
C ILE A 49 11.65 -28.28 -44.93
N ASN A 50 11.59 -28.14 -46.25
CA ASN A 50 11.20 -29.24 -47.12
C ASN A 50 12.24 -30.34 -46.88
N CYS A 51 11.93 -31.32 -46.03
CA CYS A 51 12.73 -32.51 -45.79
C CYS A 51 12.77 -33.40 -47.04
N ARG A 52 13.46 -32.93 -48.09
CA ARG A 52 13.90 -33.79 -49.20
C ARG A 52 14.77 -34.89 -48.58
N PRO A 53 14.45 -36.19 -48.76
CA PRO A 53 15.20 -37.28 -48.14
C PRO A 53 16.58 -37.45 -48.81
N LEU A 54 17.54 -36.62 -48.40
CA LEU A 54 18.90 -36.58 -48.94
C LEU A 54 19.77 -37.79 -48.53
N VAL A 55 19.21 -38.72 -47.76
CA VAL A 55 19.82 -40.00 -47.35
C VAL A 55 19.84 -41.03 -48.48
N ILE A 56 18.93 -40.94 -49.47
CA ILE A 56 18.81 -41.93 -50.55
C ILE A 56 20.10 -42.02 -51.40
N ARG A 57 20.87 -40.93 -51.54
CA ARG A 57 22.05 -40.87 -52.41
C ARG A 57 23.30 -41.58 -51.87
N SER A 58 23.39 -41.85 -50.56
CA SER A 58 24.46 -42.65 -49.97
C SER A 58 24.12 -44.14 -49.97
N ALA A 59 22.86 -44.50 -49.71
CA ALA A 59 22.38 -45.89 -49.81
C ALA A 59 22.56 -46.45 -51.24
N LEU A 60 22.16 -45.70 -52.26
CA LEU A 60 22.28 -46.13 -53.66
C LEU A 60 23.74 -46.39 -54.08
N LYS A 61 24.70 -45.62 -53.54
CA LYS A 61 26.13 -45.82 -53.81
C LYS A 61 26.68 -47.10 -53.17
N LYS A 62 26.12 -47.57 -52.06
CA LYS A 62 26.53 -48.86 -51.46
C LYS A 62 26.00 -50.05 -52.27
N LEU A 63 24.73 -50.02 -52.69
CA LEU A 63 24.18 -51.03 -53.60
C LEU A 63 24.99 -51.14 -54.90
N GLN A 64 25.50 -50.03 -55.44
CA GLN A 64 26.36 -50.05 -56.64
C GLN A 64 27.80 -50.56 -56.40
N SER A 65 28.30 -50.59 -55.16
CA SER A 65 29.61 -51.19 -54.85
C SER A 65 29.51 -52.66 -54.45
N ASP A 66 28.50 -53.04 -53.66
CA ASP A 66 28.37 -54.41 -53.15
C ASP A 66 27.94 -55.41 -54.26
N VAL A 67 27.28 -54.94 -55.32
CA VAL A 67 26.97 -55.73 -56.53
C VAL A 67 28.19 -55.93 -57.45
N SER A 68 29.29 -55.18 -57.26
CA SER A 68 30.46 -55.23 -58.14
C SER A 68 31.53 -56.27 -57.72
N ASN A 69 31.34 -56.94 -56.58
CA ASN A 69 32.34 -57.85 -55.99
C ASN A 69 31.94 -59.34 -56.11
N GLY A 70 31.16 -59.68 -57.14
CA GLY A 70 31.10 -61.07 -57.63
C GLY A 70 32.37 -61.35 -58.43
N ASP A 71 33.33 -62.05 -57.83
CA ASP A 71 34.62 -62.36 -58.45
C ASP A 71 34.41 -63.34 -59.61
N ASN A 72 34.45 -62.83 -60.85
CA ASN A 72 34.30 -63.62 -62.06
C ASN A 72 35.59 -64.41 -62.33
N GLY A 73 35.83 -65.44 -61.50
CA GLY A 73 36.80 -66.49 -61.79
C GLY A 73 36.59 -67.04 -63.19
N ALA A 74 37.68 -67.41 -63.87
CA ALA A 74 37.73 -67.66 -65.31
C ALA A 74 37.02 -68.98 -65.73
N THR A 75 35.70 -69.01 -65.60
CA THR A 75 34.80 -70.08 -66.00
C THR A 75 33.73 -69.48 -66.92
N GLU A 76 33.46 -70.14 -68.04
CA GLU A 76 32.50 -69.61 -69.01
C GLU A 76 31.07 -69.56 -68.43
N PRO A 77 30.26 -68.56 -68.80
CA PRO A 77 28.90 -68.43 -68.25
C PRO A 77 28.09 -69.71 -68.48
N ALA A 78 27.33 -70.15 -67.48
CA ALA A 78 26.56 -71.40 -67.57
C ALA A 78 25.61 -71.44 -68.79
N GLY A 79 25.09 -70.28 -69.23
CA GLY A 79 24.34 -70.17 -70.49
C GLY A 79 25.17 -70.50 -71.74
N VAL A 80 26.41 -70.00 -71.83
CA VAL A 80 27.32 -70.28 -72.96
C VAL A 80 27.77 -71.74 -72.97
N LEU A 81 27.99 -72.34 -71.79
CA LEU A 81 28.28 -73.76 -71.66
C LEU A 81 27.06 -74.62 -72.07
N LEU A 82 25.85 -74.24 -71.67
CA LEU A 82 24.62 -74.92 -72.09
C LEU A 82 24.37 -74.77 -73.61
N GLU A 83 24.54 -73.58 -74.18
CA GLU A 83 24.44 -73.34 -75.64
C GLU A 83 25.45 -74.20 -76.42
N ARG A 84 26.70 -74.28 -75.94
CA ARG A 84 27.73 -75.18 -76.49
C ARG A 84 27.31 -76.65 -76.39
N LEU A 85 26.74 -77.08 -75.26
CA LEU A 85 26.25 -78.44 -75.07
C LEU A 85 25.10 -78.78 -76.01
N PHE A 86 24.12 -77.88 -76.18
CA PHE A 86 23.04 -78.07 -77.15
C PHE A 86 23.59 -78.16 -78.58
N ALA A 87 24.52 -77.29 -78.98
CA ALA A 87 25.14 -77.32 -80.31
C ALA A 87 25.99 -78.59 -80.54
N LYS A 88 26.79 -79.02 -79.56
CA LYS A 88 27.58 -80.27 -79.65
C LYS A 88 26.70 -81.52 -79.65
N ARG A 89 25.65 -81.56 -78.82
CA ARG A 89 24.65 -82.63 -78.84
C ARG A 89 23.99 -82.72 -80.22
N GLN A 90 23.50 -81.60 -80.76
CA GLN A 90 22.88 -81.57 -82.08
C GLN A 90 23.84 -82.08 -83.17
N LYS A 91 25.11 -81.65 -83.13
CA LYS A 91 26.14 -82.17 -84.05
C LYS A 91 26.36 -83.69 -83.91
N LEU A 92 26.32 -84.24 -82.70
CA LEU A 92 26.49 -85.68 -82.45
C LEU A 92 25.24 -86.47 -82.86
N GLU A 93 24.05 -85.91 -82.66
CA GLU A 93 22.76 -86.42 -83.13
C GLU A 93 22.69 -86.43 -84.68
N GLU A 94 23.22 -85.40 -85.35
CA GLU A 94 23.39 -85.35 -86.82
C GLU A 94 24.42 -86.38 -87.35
N MET A 95 25.50 -86.67 -86.59
CA MET A 95 26.46 -87.73 -86.95
C MET A 95 25.85 -89.13 -86.83
N MET A 96 25.06 -89.40 -85.78
CA MET A 96 24.37 -90.69 -85.61
C MET A 96 23.17 -90.88 -86.55
N SER A 97 22.60 -89.80 -87.10
CA SER A 97 21.44 -89.83 -88.00
C SER A 97 21.78 -90.02 -89.49
N ARG A 98 23.05 -90.32 -89.83
CA ARG A 98 23.50 -90.57 -91.20
C ARG A 98 24.05 -91.99 -91.38
N ASP A 99 23.23 -92.86 -91.98
CA ASP A 99 23.66 -94.19 -92.44
C ASP A 99 24.78 -94.08 -93.49
N SER A 100 26.04 -94.26 -93.09
CA SER A 100 27.19 -94.50 -93.97
C SER A 100 28.36 -95.12 -93.19
N ASN A 101 29.04 -96.10 -93.80
CA ASN A 101 30.08 -96.88 -93.13
C ASN A 101 31.46 -96.16 -93.14
N LEU A 102 32.30 -96.51 -92.16
CA LEU A 102 33.76 -96.25 -92.07
C LEU A 102 34.22 -94.80 -91.81
N SER A 103 34.20 -94.37 -90.54
CA SER A 103 35.23 -93.49 -89.97
C SER A 103 35.33 -93.64 -88.44
N ASP A 104 36.51 -93.39 -87.88
CA ASP A 104 37.04 -93.78 -86.57
C ASP A 104 36.12 -93.67 -85.32
N ASP A 105 35.98 -94.81 -84.61
CA ASP A 105 35.49 -94.89 -83.21
C ASP A 105 36.21 -93.91 -82.28
N ALA A 106 37.50 -93.64 -82.54
CA ALA A 106 38.31 -92.73 -81.75
C ALA A 106 37.83 -91.26 -81.83
N GLU A 107 37.30 -90.82 -82.99
CA GLU A 107 36.74 -89.47 -83.12
C GLU A 107 35.39 -89.38 -82.39
N LEU A 108 34.57 -90.44 -82.45
CA LEU A 108 33.32 -90.53 -81.69
C LEU A 108 33.57 -90.51 -80.17
N ASN A 109 34.54 -91.30 -79.68
CA ASN A 109 34.91 -91.33 -78.27
C ASN A 109 35.48 -89.99 -77.79
N MET A 110 36.34 -89.33 -78.59
CA MET A 110 36.84 -87.99 -78.27
C MET A 110 35.72 -86.94 -78.22
N ASN A 111 34.74 -86.99 -79.13
CA ASN A 111 33.59 -86.08 -79.05
C ASN A 111 32.70 -86.38 -77.82
N LEU A 112 32.59 -87.63 -77.39
CA LEU A 112 31.89 -88.04 -76.16
C LEU A 112 32.62 -87.59 -74.89
N GLU A 113 33.93 -87.80 -74.78
CA GLU A 113 34.77 -87.36 -73.66
C GLU A 113 34.78 -85.83 -73.53
N ILE A 114 34.85 -85.12 -74.66
CA ILE A 114 34.70 -83.66 -74.71
C ILE A 114 33.28 -83.23 -74.27
N LEU A 115 32.22 -83.93 -74.69
CA LEU A 115 30.84 -83.63 -74.29
C LEU A 115 30.64 -83.88 -72.79
N GLU A 116 31.18 -84.96 -72.23
CA GLU A 116 31.18 -85.26 -70.80
C GLU A 116 31.92 -84.17 -70.01
N SER A 117 33.08 -83.71 -70.50
CA SER A 117 33.82 -82.59 -69.88
C SER A 117 33.03 -81.28 -69.88
N ASP A 118 32.34 -80.92 -70.99
CA ASP A 118 31.45 -79.76 -71.04
C ASP A 118 30.23 -79.93 -70.12
N ILE A 119 29.65 -81.14 -70.01
CA ILE A 119 28.54 -81.45 -69.10
C ILE A 119 28.98 -81.24 -67.65
N GLN A 120 30.14 -81.77 -67.27
CA GLN A 120 30.67 -81.64 -65.92
C GLN A 120 31.09 -80.19 -65.60
N ALA A 121 31.60 -79.44 -66.59
CA ALA A 121 31.83 -78.01 -66.46
C ALA A 121 30.52 -77.22 -66.29
N ALA A 122 29.49 -77.49 -67.09
CA ALA A 122 28.18 -76.84 -67.00
C ALA A 122 27.47 -77.15 -65.66
N LEU A 123 27.50 -78.40 -65.20
CA LEU A 123 26.97 -78.79 -63.89
C LEU A 123 27.71 -78.12 -62.74
N SER A 124 29.04 -77.96 -62.85
CA SER A 124 29.84 -77.23 -61.85
C SER A 124 29.52 -75.74 -61.84
N ALA A 125 29.41 -75.10 -63.01
CA ALA A 125 29.03 -73.70 -63.14
C ALA A 125 27.59 -73.43 -62.66
N LEU A 126 26.67 -74.37 -62.88
CA LEU A 126 25.29 -74.30 -62.37
C LEU A 126 25.24 -74.46 -60.84
N ARG A 127 26.01 -75.38 -60.24
CA ARG A 127 26.12 -75.50 -58.77
C ARG A 127 26.68 -74.24 -58.14
N MET A 128 27.76 -73.67 -58.69
CA MET A 128 28.29 -72.39 -58.20
C MET A 128 27.24 -71.27 -58.28
N LYS A 129 26.37 -71.27 -59.31
CA LYS A 129 25.29 -70.29 -59.46
C LYS A 129 24.07 -70.57 -58.57
N GLU A 130 23.83 -71.82 -58.19
CA GLU A 130 22.86 -72.20 -57.15
C GLU A 130 23.35 -71.75 -55.77
N GLU A 131 24.63 -71.98 -55.45
CA GLU A 131 25.28 -71.52 -54.23
C GLU A 131 25.27 -69.98 -54.14
N ASP A 132 25.68 -69.26 -55.19
CA ASP A 132 25.58 -67.79 -55.29
C ASP A 132 24.16 -67.28 -55.02
N LEU A 133 23.15 -67.98 -55.54
CA LEU A 133 21.73 -67.60 -55.44
C LEU A 133 21.19 -67.86 -54.04
N GLN A 134 21.48 -69.01 -53.43
CA GLN A 134 21.16 -69.27 -52.02
C GLN A 134 21.84 -68.24 -51.11
N ASP A 135 23.07 -67.83 -51.43
CA ASP A 135 23.79 -66.83 -50.67
C ASP A 135 23.26 -65.40 -50.88
N ALA A 136 22.75 -65.09 -52.09
CA ALA A 136 22.00 -63.88 -52.36
C ALA A 136 20.64 -63.86 -51.63
N GLU A 137 19.91 -64.98 -51.57
CA GLU A 137 18.67 -65.14 -50.81
C GLU A 137 18.92 -64.94 -49.30
N ARG A 138 19.97 -65.57 -48.75
CA ARG A 138 20.43 -65.33 -47.36
C ARG A 138 20.69 -63.84 -47.10
N ARG A 139 21.41 -63.15 -48.00
CA ARG A 139 21.66 -61.70 -47.90
C ARG A 139 20.37 -60.87 -47.96
N VAL A 140 19.44 -61.20 -48.86
CA VAL A 140 18.14 -60.51 -48.98
C VAL A 140 17.30 -60.69 -47.70
N LEU A 141 17.25 -61.89 -47.12
CA LEU A 141 16.52 -62.15 -45.88
C LEU A 141 17.10 -61.35 -44.68
N VAL A 142 18.43 -61.25 -44.59
CA VAL A 142 19.10 -60.42 -43.57
C VAL A 142 18.79 -58.94 -43.76
N GLU A 143 18.85 -58.41 -45.00
CA GLU A 143 18.47 -57.01 -45.25
C GLU A 143 16.97 -56.76 -45.07
N GLN A 144 16.10 -57.75 -45.31
CA GLN A 144 14.65 -57.64 -45.07
C GLN A 144 14.31 -57.59 -43.57
N THR A 145 14.93 -58.43 -42.73
CA THR A 145 14.73 -58.40 -41.27
C THR A 145 15.25 -57.08 -40.68
N LYS A 146 16.41 -56.61 -41.15
CA LYS A 146 17.00 -55.29 -40.82
C LYS A 146 16.16 -54.11 -41.31
N LEU A 147 15.52 -54.21 -42.47
CA LEU A 147 14.57 -53.21 -42.98
C LEU A 147 13.31 -53.16 -42.11
N ASN A 148 12.76 -54.30 -41.71
CA ASN A 148 11.62 -54.36 -40.79
C ASN A 148 11.97 -53.75 -39.41
N LEU A 149 13.17 -54.01 -38.89
CA LEU A 149 13.64 -53.42 -37.63
C LEU A 149 13.84 -51.90 -37.74
N THR A 150 14.41 -51.40 -38.84
CA THR A 150 14.54 -49.94 -39.04
C THR A 150 13.21 -49.27 -39.31
N LYS A 151 12.24 -49.95 -39.94
CA LYS A 151 10.85 -49.49 -40.05
C LYS A 151 10.20 -49.33 -38.67
N GLN A 152 10.25 -50.34 -37.81
CA GLN A 152 9.71 -50.27 -36.45
C GLN A 152 10.39 -49.18 -35.58
N ASP A 153 11.67 -48.90 -35.84
CA ASP A 153 12.42 -47.81 -35.19
C ASP A 153 12.08 -46.41 -35.72
N LEU A 154 11.51 -46.31 -36.93
CA LEU A 154 10.93 -45.08 -37.45
C LEU A 154 9.49 -44.89 -36.95
N GLU A 155 8.67 -45.95 -36.95
CA GLU A 155 7.29 -45.93 -36.43
C GLU A 155 7.27 -45.48 -34.95
N ARG A 156 8.11 -46.07 -34.09
CA ARG A 156 8.27 -45.60 -32.70
C ARG A 156 8.69 -44.13 -32.58
N ARG A 157 9.59 -43.64 -33.46
CA ARG A 157 9.97 -42.22 -33.44
C ARG A 157 8.85 -41.31 -33.93
N GLU A 158 7.99 -41.78 -34.81
CA GLU A 158 6.80 -41.02 -35.24
C GLU A 158 5.79 -40.89 -34.10
N GLU A 159 5.59 -41.95 -33.30
CA GLU A 159 4.81 -41.93 -32.05
C GLU A 159 5.44 -41.04 -30.95
N GLU A 160 6.77 -41.09 -30.78
CA GLU A 160 7.49 -40.16 -29.90
C GLU A 160 7.31 -38.70 -30.36
N ILE A 161 7.33 -38.44 -31.66
CA ILE A 161 7.17 -37.10 -32.25
C ILE A 161 5.73 -36.58 -32.09
N THR A 162 4.69 -37.40 -32.34
CA THR A 162 3.30 -36.96 -32.13
C THR A 162 3.03 -36.65 -30.67
N THR A 163 3.42 -37.53 -29.74
CA THR A 163 3.25 -37.27 -28.30
C THR A 163 4.11 -36.13 -27.76
N VAL A 164 5.10 -35.63 -28.50
CA VAL A 164 5.83 -34.39 -28.21
C VAL A 164 5.09 -33.17 -28.79
N PHE A 165 4.52 -33.27 -30.00
CA PHE A 165 3.68 -32.22 -30.57
C PHE A 165 2.42 -31.96 -29.73
N ASP A 166 1.75 -33.00 -29.23
CA ASP A 166 0.56 -32.86 -28.37
C ASP A 166 0.91 -32.10 -27.06
N LYS A 167 2.05 -32.43 -26.45
CA LYS A 167 2.57 -31.72 -25.27
C LYS A 167 2.95 -30.27 -25.59
N GLN A 168 3.53 -30.02 -26.76
CA GLN A 168 3.85 -28.66 -27.20
C GLN A 168 2.56 -27.84 -27.41
N LEU A 169 1.52 -28.43 -27.99
CA LEU A 169 0.22 -27.77 -28.19
C LEU A 169 -0.43 -27.42 -26.84
N GLN A 170 -0.47 -28.36 -25.89
CA GLN A 170 -0.97 -28.11 -24.53
C GLN A 170 -0.19 -26.95 -23.87
N MET A 171 1.14 -26.96 -23.94
CA MET A 171 1.96 -25.86 -23.41
C MET A 171 1.68 -24.52 -24.10
N GLU A 172 1.35 -24.51 -25.39
CA GLU A 172 0.96 -23.27 -26.09
C GLU A 172 -0.42 -22.76 -25.64
N GLU A 173 -1.36 -23.65 -25.34
CA GLU A 173 -2.67 -23.30 -24.77
C GLU A 173 -2.57 -22.80 -23.33
N ASP A 174 -1.77 -23.46 -22.48
CA ASP A 174 -1.48 -23.04 -21.12
C ASP A 174 -0.80 -21.66 -21.10
N LEU A 175 0.13 -21.40 -22.03
CA LEU A 175 0.77 -20.08 -22.20
C LEU A 175 -0.22 -19.01 -22.69
N LYS A 176 -1.14 -19.34 -23.63
CA LYS A 176 -2.20 -18.42 -24.06
C LYS A 176 -3.11 -18.04 -22.89
N LYS A 177 -3.50 -19.03 -22.07
CA LYS A 177 -4.32 -18.83 -20.87
C LYS A 177 -3.60 -17.94 -19.85
N ALA A 178 -2.38 -18.30 -19.45
CA ALA A 178 -1.59 -17.53 -18.49
C ALA A 178 -1.31 -16.09 -18.96
N ASN A 179 -1.12 -15.87 -20.27
CA ASN A 179 -0.99 -14.53 -20.84
C ASN A 179 -2.33 -13.74 -20.83
N GLY A 180 -3.47 -14.43 -20.98
CA GLY A 180 -4.80 -13.85 -20.77
C GLY A 180 -5.05 -13.45 -19.31
N ASP A 181 -4.71 -14.33 -18.38
CA ASP A 181 -4.80 -14.08 -16.94
C ASP A 181 -3.93 -12.89 -16.53
N LEU A 182 -2.66 -12.86 -16.98
CA LEU A 182 -1.74 -11.73 -16.77
C LEU A 182 -2.25 -10.42 -17.38
N ALA A 183 -2.86 -10.46 -18.57
CA ALA A 183 -3.47 -9.29 -19.19
C ALA A 183 -4.73 -8.80 -18.43
N SER A 184 -5.45 -9.68 -17.74
CA SER A 184 -6.55 -9.30 -16.85
C SER A 184 -6.05 -8.64 -15.56
N GLN A 185 -4.99 -9.18 -14.95
CA GLN A 185 -4.33 -8.60 -13.77
C GLN A 185 -3.72 -7.23 -14.09
N ALA A 186 -3.10 -7.06 -15.26
CA ALA A 186 -2.54 -5.78 -15.69
C ALA A 186 -3.62 -4.67 -15.81
N ARG A 187 -4.85 -5.02 -16.23
CA ARG A 187 -5.98 -4.07 -16.22
C ARG A 187 -6.42 -3.72 -14.80
N GLN A 188 -6.63 -4.72 -13.95
CA GLN A 188 -6.99 -4.52 -12.54
C GLN A 188 -5.97 -3.64 -11.79
N ILE A 189 -4.69 -3.76 -12.12
CA ILE A 189 -3.62 -2.91 -11.55
C ILE A 189 -3.75 -1.46 -12.03
N GLU A 190 -4.06 -1.20 -13.30
CA GLU A 190 -4.28 0.16 -13.82
C GLU A 190 -5.59 0.76 -13.28
N ASP A 191 -6.66 -0.03 -13.18
CA ASP A 191 -7.94 0.38 -12.57
C ASP A 191 -7.75 0.78 -11.10
N LEU A 192 -6.98 -0.01 -10.33
CA LEU A 192 -6.61 0.31 -8.95
C LEU A 192 -5.68 1.52 -8.84
N LYS A 193 -4.76 1.71 -9.80
CA LYS A 193 -3.87 2.88 -9.85
C LYS A 193 -4.66 4.16 -10.09
N LEU A 194 -5.61 4.15 -11.03
CA LEU A 194 -6.53 5.29 -11.27
C LEU A 194 -7.34 5.62 -10.02
N LEU A 195 -7.86 4.61 -9.31
CA LEU A 195 -8.56 4.82 -8.04
C LEU A 195 -7.65 5.42 -6.95
N VAL A 196 -6.37 5.04 -6.89
CA VAL A 196 -5.38 5.64 -5.97
C VAL A 196 -5.04 7.08 -6.36
N GLU A 197 -4.91 7.37 -7.66
CA GLU A 197 -4.69 8.73 -8.19
C GLU A 197 -5.89 9.65 -7.84
N GLU A 198 -7.12 9.21 -8.08
CA GLU A 198 -8.35 9.91 -7.66
C GLU A 198 -8.41 10.18 -6.14
N GLN A 199 -8.03 9.21 -5.31
CA GLN A 199 -8.02 9.39 -3.86
C GLN A 199 -6.90 10.34 -3.41
N GLY A 200 -5.77 10.34 -4.10
CA GLY A 200 -4.70 11.33 -3.92
C GLY A 200 -5.16 12.76 -4.18
N GLU A 201 -5.89 12.99 -5.29
CA GLU A 201 -6.48 14.30 -5.60
C GLU A 201 -7.53 14.73 -4.55
N LYS A 202 -8.38 13.80 -4.10
CA LYS A 202 -9.36 14.05 -3.03
C LYS A 202 -8.68 14.41 -1.72
N ILE A 203 -7.62 13.70 -1.33
CA ILE A 203 -6.81 14.02 -0.14
C ILE A 203 -6.14 15.40 -0.27
N ALA A 204 -5.56 15.71 -1.43
CA ALA A 204 -4.94 17.02 -1.67
C ALA A 204 -5.94 18.17 -1.58
N SER A 205 -7.15 18.03 -2.14
CA SER A 205 -8.20 19.05 -2.05
C SER A 205 -8.72 19.23 -0.61
N LEU A 206 -8.86 18.14 0.15
CA LEU A 206 -9.18 18.19 1.58
C LEU A 206 -8.07 18.84 2.41
N GLN A 207 -6.80 18.59 2.10
CA GLN A 207 -5.66 19.20 2.79
C GLN A 207 -5.57 20.72 2.55
N VAL A 208 -5.85 21.18 1.33
CA VAL A 208 -5.97 22.62 1.02
C VAL A 208 -7.16 23.23 1.76
N SER A 209 -8.30 22.55 1.82
CA SER A 209 -9.48 23.05 2.55
C SER A 209 -9.24 23.07 4.07
N LEU A 210 -8.48 22.12 4.62
CA LEU A 210 -8.07 22.09 6.02
C LEU A 210 -7.16 23.28 6.35
N SER A 211 -6.12 23.52 5.55
CA SER A 211 -5.22 24.67 5.73
C SER A 211 -5.99 26.00 5.67
N GLN A 212 -6.98 26.14 4.78
CA GLN A 212 -7.86 27.32 4.75
C GLN A 212 -8.74 27.46 6.01
N LYS A 213 -9.02 26.38 6.74
CA LYS A 213 -9.72 26.43 8.04
C LYS A 213 -8.75 26.72 9.18
N GLU A 214 -7.52 26.22 9.14
CA GLU A 214 -6.44 26.55 10.08
C GLU A 214 -6.12 28.06 10.00
N ASP A 215 -5.94 28.61 8.80
CA ASP A 215 -5.78 30.06 8.52
C ASP A 215 -6.92 30.94 9.07
N VAL A 216 -8.13 30.39 9.22
CA VAL A 216 -9.31 31.09 9.75
C VAL A 216 -9.40 30.94 11.26
N LEU A 217 -9.02 29.78 11.81
CA LEU A 217 -8.91 29.57 13.25
C LEU A 217 -7.82 30.43 13.86
N GLU A 218 -6.65 30.56 13.23
CA GLU A 218 -5.57 31.46 13.68
C GLU A 218 -6.03 32.93 13.69
N LYS A 219 -6.79 33.38 12.70
CA LYS A 219 -7.39 34.73 12.69
C LYS A 219 -8.39 34.92 13.83
N LEU A 220 -9.28 33.96 14.05
CA LEU A 220 -10.25 34.01 15.15
C LEU A 220 -9.58 33.94 16.54
N GLU A 221 -8.49 33.20 16.69
CA GLU A 221 -7.70 33.15 17.93
C GLU A 221 -7.01 34.48 18.22
N ASN A 222 -6.43 35.13 17.19
CA ASN A 222 -5.88 36.48 17.30
C ASN A 222 -6.96 37.54 17.60
N GLU A 223 -8.12 37.48 16.94
CA GLU A 223 -9.28 38.35 17.25
C GLU A 223 -9.76 38.17 18.69
N LEU A 224 -9.82 36.92 19.18
CA LEU A 224 -10.19 36.61 20.56
C LEU A 224 -9.14 37.13 21.56
N MET A 225 -7.84 36.97 21.27
CA MET A 225 -6.77 37.55 22.08
C MET A 225 -6.91 39.08 22.19
N MET A 226 -7.12 39.77 21.07
CA MET A 226 -7.31 41.23 21.06
C MET A 226 -8.57 41.64 21.84
N LYS A 227 -9.69 40.92 21.70
CA LYS A 227 -10.92 41.19 22.45
C LYS A 227 -10.79 40.91 23.95
N ASN A 228 -9.96 39.93 24.34
CA ASN A 228 -9.64 39.66 25.73
C ASN A 228 -8.75 40.75 26.35
N GLU A 229 -7.81 41.32 25.58
CA GLU A 229 -7.00 42.47 26.01
C GLU A 229 -7.83 43.76 26.10
N GLU A 230 -8.73 44.02 25.14
CA GLU A 230 -9.75 45.08 25.24
C GLU A 230 -10.60 44.93 26.52
N ALA A 231 -11.06 43.71 26.81
CA ALA A 231 -11.83 43.42 28.02
C ALA A 231 -11.00 43.64 29.30
N ARG A 232 -9.71 43.31 29.30
CA ARG A 232 -8.79 43.55 30.42
C ARG A 232 -8.59 45.05 30.67
N ILE A 233 -8.43 45.84 29.60
CA ILE A 233 -8.35 47.31 29.67
C ILE A 233 -9.66 47.89 30.21
N LEU A 234 -10.81 47.45 29.67
CA LEU A 234 -12.13 47.89 30.13
C LEU A 234 -12.40 47.52 31.60
N SER A 235 -11.98 46.36 32.07
CA SER A 235 -12.05 46.00 33.50
C SER A 235 -11.27 47.01 34.35
N SER A 236 -10.01 47.29 34.02
CA SER A 236 -9.22 48.27 34.78
C SER A 236 -9.78 49.70 34.75
N ALA A 237 -10.49 50.06 33.67
CA ALA A 237 -11.23 51.33 33.56
C ALA A 237 -12.54 51.34 34.38
N ILE A 238 -13.15 50.18 34.60
CA ILE A 238 -14.29 50.02 35.53
C ILE A 238 -13.78 50.08 36.97
N ASP A 239 -12.73 49.31 37.32
CA ASP A 239 -12.13 49.27 38.66
C ASP A 239 -11.74 50.67 39.15
N SER A 240 -11.07 51.46 38.30
CA SER A 240 -10.69 52.84 38.60
C SER A 240 -11.89 53.80 38.74
N LYS A 241 -12.99 53.57 38.02
CA LYS A 241 -14.24 54.32 38.21
C LYS A 241 -15.01 53.90 39.45
N GLU A 242 -14.95 52.63 39.84
CA GLU A 242 -15.55 52.17 41.10
C GLU A 242 -14.80 52.80 42.28
N GLN A 243 -13.45 52.86 42.23
CA GLN A 243 -12.66 53.59 43.23
C GLN A 243 -13.08 55.08 43.34
N LEU A 244 -13.18 55.79 42.22
CA LEU A 244 -13.65 57.19 42.21
C LEU A 244 -15.08 57.35 42.75
N LEU A 245 -15.95 56.34 42.59
CA LEU A 245 -17.28 56.32 43.19
C LEU A 245 -17.25 56.05 44.71
N TYR A 246 -16.36 55.20 45.21
CA TYR A 246 -16.14 55.06 46.66
C TYR A 246 -15.64 56.39 47.27
N GLU A 247 -14.66 57.04 46.64
CA GLU A 247 -14.13 58.34 47.07
C GLU A 247 -15.23 59.43 47.07
N ALA A 248 -16.04 59.51 46.01
CA ALA A 248 -17.20 60.42 45.96
C ALA A 248 -18.24 60.09 47.04
N ASN A 249 -18.50 58.82 47.34
CA ASN A 249 -19.45 58.40 48.37
C ASN A 249 -18.94 58.64 49.80
N GLU A 250 -17.63 58.67 50.06
CA GLU A 250 -17.08 59.19 51.33
C GLU A 250 -17.30 60.70 51.44
N VAL A 251 -17.01 61.46 50.37
CA VAL A 251 -17.23 62.93 50.34
C VAL A 251 -18.71 63.29 50.54
N ILE A 252 -19.65 62.49 50.01
CA ILE A 252 -21.09 62.69 50.24
C ILE A 252 -21.45 62.45 51.72
N ARG A 253 -20.95 61.39 52.36
CA ARG A 253 -21.17 61.15 53.81
C ARG A 253 -20.53 62.23 54.69
N GLU A 254 -19.37 62.74 54.30
CA GLU A 254 -18.77 63.94 54.91
C GLU A 254 -19.65 65.19 54.76
N GLN A 255 -20.38 65.34 53.65
CA GLN A 255 -21.30 66.46 53.45
C GLN A 255 -22.62 66.26 54.22
N GLU A 256 -23.17 65.04 54.26
CA GLU A 256 -24.35 64.71 55.06
C GLU A 256 -24.13 65.02 56.54
N THR A 257 -23.04 64.54 57.15
CA THR A 257 -22.71 64.83 58.56
C THR A 257 -22.50 66.33 58.85
N LYS A 258 -21.94 67.09 57.90
CA LYS A 258 -21.83 68.57 57.99
C LYS A 258 -23.20 69.25 57.87
N ILE A 259 -24.10 68.73 57.03
CA ILE A 259 -25.48 69.22 56.89
C ILE A 259 -26.31 68.91 58.14
N GLU A 260 -26.17 67.71 58.72
CA GLU A 260 -26.82 67.35 60.00
C GLU A 260 -26.38 68.28 61.14
N ALA A 261 -25.09 68.59 61.24
CA ALA A 261 -24.56 69.55 62.20
C ALA A 261 -25.15 70.96 61.99
N LEU A 262 -25.14 71.47 60.74
CA LEU A 262 -25.73 72.77 60.42
C LEU A 262 -27.25 72.83 60.68
N GLN A 263 -27.98 71.73 60.45
CA GLN A 263 -29.40 71.64 60.82
C GLN A 263 -29.61 71.64 62.33
N GLN A 264 -28.65 71.19 63.13
CA GLN A 264 -28.72 71.26 64.58
C GLN A 264 -28.42 72.67 65.10
N ASP A 265 -27.39 73.33 64.56
CA ASP A 265 -27.10 74.76 64.83
C ASP A 265 -28.30 75.65 64.49
N ILE A 266 -28.97 75.41 63.36
CA ILE A 266 -30.18 76.15 62.96
C ILE A 266 -31.30 75.98 64.00
N LYS A 267 -31.59 74.76 64.46
CA LYS A 267 -32.62 74.51 65.49
C LYS A 267 -32.29 75.21 66.82
N GLU A 268 -31.02 75.25 67.20
CA GLU A 268 -30.57 75.99 68.38
C GLU A 268 -30.78 77.50 68.21
N LYS A 269 -30.46 78.07 67.04
CA LYS A 269 -30.67 79.49 66.76
C LYS A 269 -32.14 79.86 66.59
N GLU A 270 -32.98 78.95 66.10
CA GLU A 270 -34.45 79.09 66.12
C GLU A 270 -34.99 79.11 67.56
N HIS A 271 -34.42 78.30 68.46
CA HIS A 271 -34.75 78.34 69.89
C HIS A 271 -34.34 79.67 70.54
N ASP A 272 -33.09 80.11 70.34
CA ASP A 272 -32.58 81.42 70.81
C ASP A 272 -33.48 82.58 70.36
N LEU A 273 -33.87 82.58 69.07
CA LEU A 273 -34.75 83.60 68.50
C LEU A 273 -36.16 83.52 69.09
N ALA A 274 -36.69 82.32 69.35
CA ALA A 274 -37.98 82.14 70.01
C ALA A 274 -37.97 82.64 71.46
N GLU A 275 -36.85 82.52 72.19
CA GLU A 275 -36.70 83.11 73.53
C GLU A 275 -36.52 84.64 73.47
N SER A 276 -35.70 85.14 72.55
CA SER A 276 -35.52 86.58 72.31
C SER A 276 -36.84 87.27 71.94
N LEU A 277 -37.70 86.62 71.15
CA LEU A 277 -39.04 87.11 70.80
C LEU A 277 -40.02 87.09 71.99
N LYS A 278 -39.92 86.11 72.90
CA LYS A 278 -40.71 86.13 74.17
C LYS A 278 -40.26 87.30 75.05
N MET A 279 -38.95 87.51 75.19
CA MET A 279 -38.37 88.62 75.96
C MET A 279 -38.82 89.98 75.39
N ARG A 280 -38.66 90.19 74.07
CA ARG A 280 -39.08 91.42 73.40
C ARG A 280 -40.56 91.73 73.59
N LYS A 281 -41.44 90.71 73.56
CA LYS A 281 -42.88 90.90 73.81
C LYS A 281 -43.17 91.34 75.25
N ALA A 282 -42.43 90.81 76.23
CA ALA A 282 -42.56 91.25 77.62
C ALA A 282 -42.13 92.72 77.81
N ASP A 283 -41.07 93.15 77.12
CA ASP A 283 -40.65 94.55 77.10
C ASP A 283 -41.63 95.46 76.33
N GLU A 284 -42.23 94.98 75.23
CA GLU A 284 -43.24 95.71 74.45
C GLU A 284 -44.51 96.00 75.29
N GLU A 285 -45.02 94.99 76.01
CA GLU A 285 -46.13 95.19 76.96
C GLU A 285 -45.73 96.13 78.10
N ARG A 286 -44.48 96.07 78.58
CA ARG A 286 -43.96 97.02 79.56
C ARG A 286 -43.92 98.45 79.02
N THR A 287 -43.60 98.66 77.74
CA THR A 287 -43.65 99.99 77.12
C THR A 287 -45.08 100.50 76.95
N LYS A 288 -46.05 99.66 76.57
CA LYS A 288 -47.48 100.05 76.48
C LYS A 288 -48.04 100.52 77.82
N VAL A 289 -47.65 99.87 78.91
CA VAL A 289 -48.03 100.30 80.27
C VAL A 289 -47.46 101.69 80.61
N LEU A 290 -46.22 101.99 80.19
CA LEU A 290 -45.62 103.31 80.40
C LEU A 290 -46.26 104.38 79.51
N GLU A 291 -46.52 104.07 78.24
CA GLU A 291 -47.19 104.94 77.28
C GLU A 291 -48.58 105.37 77.77
N ALA A 292 -49.41 104.42 78.21
CA ALA A 292 -50.72 104.69 78.79
C ALA A 292 -50.66 105.60 80.05
N THR A 293 -49.57 105.57 80.82
CA THR A 293 -49.39 106.52 81.95
C THR A 293 -49.02 107.94 81.52
N LEU A 294 -48.37 108.11 80.36
CA LEU A 294 -48.05 109.41 79.76
C LEU A 294 -49.24 110.03 79.03
N GLU A 295 -50.03 109.24 78.31
CA GLU A 295 -51.26 109.72 77.66
C GLU A 295 -52.21 110.36 78.67
N LYS A 296 -52.40 109.71 79.83
CA LYS A 296 -53.25 110.23 80.91
C LYS A 296 -52.80 111.63 81.38
N GLN A 297 -51.50 111.82 81.63
CA GLN A 297 -50.94 113.13 82.02
C GLN A 297 -51.16 114.20 80.94
N THR A 298 -51.11 113.80 79.67
CA THR A 298 -51.27 114.71 78.52
C THR A 298 -52.72 115.21 78.37
N VAL A 299 -53.70 114.33 78.61
CA VAL A 299 -55.14 114.70 78.58
C VAL A 299 -55.49 115.70 79.70
N GLU A 300 -54.88 115.56 80.88
CA GLU A 300 -55.10 116.47 82.01
C GLU A 300 -54.60 117.90 81.71
N TRP A 301 -53.52 118.06 80.92
CA TRP A 301 -53.01 119.37 80.47
C TRP A 301 -53.92 120.09 79.47
N LEU A 302 -54.40 119.37 78.43
CA LEU A 302 -55.20 119.97 77.35
C LEU A 302 -56.52 120.62 77.83
N LYS A 303 -57.06 120.17 78.96
CA LYS A 303 -58.29 120.73 79.53
C LYS A 303 -58.13 122.20 79.94
N ALA A 304 -56.96 122.59 80.47
CA ALA A 304 -56.67 123.96 80.90
C ALA A 304 -56.51 124.95 79.73
N GLN A 305 -56.28 124.48 78.50
CA GLN A 305 -56.01 125.36 77.35
C GLN A 305 -57.29 125.95 76.72
N LYS A 306 -58.45 125.32 76.91
CA LYS A 306 -59.71 125.76 76.26
C LYS A 306 -60.32 127.02 76.89
N GLU A 307 -60.19 127.18 78.20
CA GLU A 307 -60.81 128.27 78.98
C GLU A 307 -60.25 129.67 78.63
N LEU A 308 -59.15 129.75 77.87
CA LEU A 308 -58.50 131.02 77.51
C LEU A 308 -58.99 131.66 76.19
N LYS A 309 -59.82 130.97 75.38
CA LYS A 309 -60.17 131.43 74.02
C LYS A 309 -61.51 132.15 73.89
N GLU A 310 -62.35 132.15 74.93
CA GLU A 310 -63.76 132.55 74.86
C GLU A 310 -64.00 134.07 74.99
N LEU A 311 -62.94 134.90 74.93
CA LEU A 311 -62.97 136.35 75.16
C LEU A 311 -62.48 137.22 73.99
N THR A 312 -62.12 136.62 72.85
CA THR A 312 -61.37 137.33 71.78
C THR A 312 -62.22 137.78 70.58
N GLU A 313 -63.53 137.52 70.58
CA GLU A 313 -64.33 137.43 69.34
C GLU A 313 -65.53 138.40 69.32
N GLN A 314 -65.28 139.71 69.54
CA GLN A 314 -66.35 140.72 69.63
C GLN A 314 -66.07 142.11 69.00
N ALA A 315 -65.13 142.23 68.05
CA ALA A 315 -64.91 143.45 67.25
C ALA A 315 -64.20 143.13 65.92
N SER A 316 -64.42 143.80 64.77
CA SER A 316 -65.46 144.76 64.35
C SER A 316 -65.44 144.89 62.79
N GLN A 317 -66.32 145.70 62.19
CA GLN A 317 -66.73 145.58 60.76
C GLN A 317 -66.58 146.88 59.92
N ASN A 318 -66.70 146.78 58.58
CA ASN A 318 -66.76 147.85 57.54
C ASN A 318 -65.38 148.46 57.15
N ILE A 319 -65.13 149.05 55.96
CA ILE A 319 -65.92 149.89 55.01
C ILE A 319 -65.55 149.58 53.53
N ASN A 320 -66.45 149.89 52.56
CA ASN A 320 -66.29 149.73 51.10
C ASN A 320 -66.01 151.06 50.33
N ASP A 321 -66.18 151.07 48.99
CA ASP A 321 -66.26 152.25 48.10
C ASP A 321 -64.92 152.81 47.50
N MET A 322 -64.13 151.93 46.86
CA MET A 322 -63.33 152.29 45.67
C MET A 322 -63.71 151.40 44.47
N GLU A 323 -65.02 151.20 44.32
CA GLU A 323 -65.61 150.03 43.66
C GLU A 323 -66.27 150.41 42.31
N GLU A 324 -65.45 150.82 41.33
CA GLU A 324 -65.88 150.88 39.92
C GLU A 324 -64.69 150.80 38.95
N SER A 325 -63.64 151.60 39.15
CA SER A 325 -62.43 151.59 38.29
C SER A 325 -61.57 150.31 38.42
N PHE A 326 -61.76 149.55 39.51
CA PHE A 326 -61.12 148.25 39.70
C PHE A 326 -61.76 147.15 38.83
N GLU A 327 -63.05 147.25 38.51
CA GLU A 327 -63.80 146.18 37.83
C GLU A 327 -63.26 145.85 36.43
N GLU A 328 -62.94 146.85 35.61
CA GLU A 328 -62.47 146.59 34.24
C GLU A 328 -61.10 145.90 34.25
N PHE A 329 -60.20 146.33 35.13
CA PHE A 329 -58.93 145.64 35.38
C PHE A 329 -59.15 144.21 35.93
N GLN A 330 -60.16 144.03 36.79
CA GLN A 330 -60.51 142.73 37.37
C GLN A 330 -61.14 141.78 36.34
N ARG A 331 -61.93 142.27 35.38
CA ARG A 331 -62.47 141.49 34.25
C ARG A 331 -61.34 141.00 33.33
N VAL A 332 -60.41 141.87 32.95
CA VAL A 332 -59.21 141.48 32.16
C VAL A 332 -58.33 140.49 32.94
N ARG A 333 -58.13 140.70 34.24
CA ARG A 333 -57.37 139.77 35.10
C ARG A 333 -58.06 138.41 35.25
N SER A 334 -59.39 138.38 35.27
CA SER A 334 -60.18 137.15 35.36
C SER A 334 -60.15 136.35 34.05
N LEU A 335 -60.21 137.02 32.89
CA LEU A 335 -59.99 136.39 31.57
C LEU A 335 -58.57 135.81 31.46
N LEU A 336 -57.54 136.54 31.91
CA LEU A 336 -56.17 136.02 31.92
C LEU A 336 -56.00 134.84 32.91
N ALA A 337 -56.73 134.83 34.02
CA ALA A 337 -56.75 133.71 34.95
C ALA A 337 -57.48 132.48 34.36
N ALA A 338 -58.60 132.68 33.67
CA ALA A 338 -59.33 131.62 32.97
C ALA A 338 -58.45 130.93 31.93
N VAL A 339 -57.86 131.69 30.99
CA VAL A 339 -56.95 131.14 29.96
C VAL A 339 -55.73 130.45 30.58
N ARG A 340 -55.22 130.92 31.72
CA ARG A 340 -54.16 130.22 32.46
C ARG A 340 -54.65 128.91 33.09
N SER A 341 -55.85 128.86 33.64
CA SER A 341 -56.44 127.64 34.19
C SER A 341 -56.81 126.61 33.09
N GLU A 342 -57.23 127.06 31.91
CA GLU A 342 -57.44 126.21 30.73
C GLU A 342 -56.12 125.69 30.17
N LEU A 343 -55.06 126.52 30.13
CA LEU A 343 -53.73 126.08 29.72
C LEU A 343 -53.13 125.07 30.70
N ILE A 344 -53.27 125.30 32.02
CA ILE A 344 -52.80 124.37 33.07
C ILE A 344 -53.60 123.06 33.03
N SER A 345 -54.92 123.09 32.97
CA SER A 345 -55.74 121.87 32.89
C SER A 345 -55.53 121.12 31.56
N SER A 346 -55.26 121.81 30.46
CA SER A 346 -54.82 121.20 29.19
C SER A 346 -53.43 120.54 29.33
N GLN A 347 -52.47 121.21 29.98
CA GLN A 347 -51.15 120.66 30.28
C GLN A 347 -51.22 119.43 31.20
N GLU A 348 -52.08 119.47 32.23
CA GLU A 348 -52.33 118.35 33.14
C GLU A 348 -53.07 117.19 32.43
N PHE A 349 -54.04 117.49 31.56
CA PHE A 349 -54.72 116.51 30.74
C PHE A 349 -53.74 115.82 29.78
N LEU A 350 -52.89 116.57 29.08
CA LEU A 350 -51.83 116.06 28.22
C LEU A 350 -50.80 115.23 29.02
N ALA A 351 -50.43 115.66 30.23
CA ALA A 351 -49.55 114.89 31.11
C ALA A 351 -50.21 113.58 31.58
N SER A 352 -51.52 113.58 31.86
CA SER A 352 -52.28 112.37 32.22
C SER A 352 -52.45 111.41 31.03
N SER A 353 -52.60 111.96 29.82
CA SER A 353 -52.70 111.20 28.57
C SER A 353 -51.36 110.55 28.23
N ARG A 354 -50.26 111.31 28.35
CA ARG A 354 -48.89 110.77 28.21
C ARG A 354 -48.64 109.63 29.19
N ARG A 355 -48.94 109.82 30.48
CA ARG A 355 -48.75 108.77 31.50
C ARG A 355 -49.52 107.49 31.17
N LYS A 356 -50.78 107.61 30.70
CA LYS A 356 -51.58 106.46 30.22
C LYS A 356 -50.96 105.77 29.00
N MET A 357 -50.33 106.49 28.08
CA MET A 357 -49.61 105.88 26.96
C MET A 357 -48.30 105.22 27.41
N GLU A 358 -47.61 105.78 28.41
CA GLU A 358 -46.41 105.18 29.03
C GLU A 358 -46.79 103.87 29.77
N ASP A 359 -47.87 103.87 30.54
CA ASP A 359 -48.45 102.68 31.20
C ASP A 359 -48.84 101.59 30.17
N GLN A 360 -49.44 101.99 29.03
CA GLN A 360 -49.80 101.08 27.94
C GLN A 360 -48.56 100.54 27.20
N ALA A 361 -47.55 101.38 26.95
CA ALA A 361 -46.29 100.96 26.33
C ALA A 361 -45.58 99.90 27.20
N PHE A 362 -45.54 100.11 28.51
CA PHE A 362 -44.98 99.13 29.46
C PHE A 362 -45.77 97.81 29.49
N GLN A 363 -47.10 97.85 29.36
CA GLN A 363 -47.91 96.64 29.22
C GLN A 363 -47.63 95.88 27.92
N PHE A 364 -47.47 96.59 26.79
CA PHE A 364 -47.08 95.95 25.52
C PHE A 364 -45.64 95.40 25.57
N GLU A 365 -44.70 96.11 26.19
CA GLU A 365 -43.32 95.64 26.38
C GLU A 365 -43.28 94.34 27.20
N LYS A 366 -44.07 94.25 28.28
CA LYS A 366 -44.24 93.03 29.07
C LYS A 366 -44.84 91.88 28.26
N GLN A 367 -45.86 92.15 27.43
CA GLN A 367 -46.44 91.13 26.54
C GLN A 367 -45.44 90.66 25.47
N VAL A 368 -44.63 91.57 24.92
CA VAL A 368 -43.56 91.22 23.96
C VAL A 368 -42.47 90.37 24.62
N ALA A 369 -42.11 90.64 25.88
CA ALA A 369 -41.20 89.78 26.65
C ALA A 369 -41.79 88.36 26.84
N GLU A 370 -43.03 88.25 27.33
CA GLU A 370 -43.72 86.96 27.54
C GLU A 370 -43.86 86.16 26.23
N ILE A 371 -44.16 86.80 25.10
CA ILE A 371 -44.22 86.16 23.78
C ILE A 371 -42.84 85.66 23.34
N ASN A 372 -41.75 86.41 23.62
CA ASN A 372 -40.40 85.98 23.29
C ASN A 372 -39.92 84.80 24.15
N GLU A 373 -40.27 84.75 25.44
CA GLU A 373 -40.03 83.60 26.32
C GLU A 373 -40.79 82.36 25.82
N GLN A 374 -42.08 82.50 25.50
CA GLN A 374 -42.87 81.40 24.91
C GLN A 374 -42.29 80.92 23.57
N LYS A 375 -41.81 81.83 22.73
CA LYS A 375 -41.14 81.51 21.46
C LYS A 375 -39.85 80.72 21.70
N PHE A 376 -39.04 81.10 22.70
CA PHE A 376 -37.82 80.36 23.07
C PHE A 376 -38.16 78.95 23.58
N LEU A 377 -39.18 78.81 24.42
CA LEU A 377 -39.67 77.50 24.87
C LEU A 377 -40.13 76.63 23.69
N VAL A 378 -40.95 77.17 22.78
CA VAL A 378 -41.41 76.46 21.57
C VAL A 378 -40.24 76.06 20.65
N MET A 379 -39.22 76.90 20.51
CA MET A 379 -37.99 76.54 19.78
C MET A 379 -37.27 75.37 20.47
N SER A 380 -37.09 75.41 21.79
CA SER A 380 -36.45 74.32 22.54
C SER A 380 -37.24 73.00 22.46
N TYR A 381 -38.58 73.03 22.48
CA TYR A 381 -39.42 71.85 22.28
C TYR A 381 -39.32 71.31 20.84
N SER A 382 -39.27 72.19 19.84
CA SER A 382 -39.06 71.81 18.43
C SER A 382 -37.70 71.15 18.20
N GLU A 383 -36.65 71.67 18.84
CA GLU A 383 -35.30 71.09 18.80
C GLU A 383 -35.25 69.70 19.48
N ASN A 384 -35.80 69.59 20.69
CA ASN A 384 -35.93 68.32 21.40
C ASN A 384 -36.75 67.29 20.61
N LEU A 385 -37.82 67.72 19.91
CA LEU A 385 -38.63 66.87 19.04
C LEU A 385 -37.82 66.33 17.85
N LYS A 386 -37.00 67.16 17.19
CA LYS A 386 -36.08 66.72 16.12
C LYS A 386 -35.07 65.69 16.65
N VAL A 387 -34.47 65.94 17.81
CA VAL A 387 -33.53 65.00 18.45
C VAL A 387 -34.23 63.67 18.79
N ALA A 388 -35.46 63.70 19.28
CA ALA A 388 -36.26 62.50 19.52
C ALA A 388 -36.59 61.75 18.21
N GLN A 389 -36.96 62.46 17.15
CA GLN A 389 -37.23 61.89 15.82
C GLN A 389 -36.00 61.19 15.24
N ILE A 390 -34.82 61.80 15.34
CA ILE A 390 -33.53 61.20 14.92
C ILE A 390 -33.24 59.93 15.73
N LYS A 391 -33.43 59.97 17.06
CA LYS A 391 -33.26 58.78 17.93
C LYS A 391 -34.21 57.63 17.54
N VAL A 392 -35.46 57.94 17.19
CA VAL A 392 -36.43 56.94 16.72
C VAL A 392 -36.03 56.34 15.37
N GLU A 393 -35.57 57.14 14.41
CA GLU A 393 -35.17 56.60 13.10
C GLU A 393 -33.84 55.82 13.18
N ASN A 394 -32.91 56.21 14.05
CA ASN A 394 -31.72 55.41 14.36
C ASN A 394 -32.11 54.04 14.97
N LYS A 395 -33.07 54.00 15.91
CA LYS A 395 -33.57 52.71 16.44
C LYS A 395 -34.33 51.89 15.40
N ARG A 396 -34.94 52.52 14.38
CA ARG A 396 -35.52 51.82 13.22
C ARG A 396 -34.48 51.32 12.22
N SER A 397 -33.32 51.96 12.07
CA SER A 397 -32.24 51.43 11.24
C SER A 397 -31.53 50.26 11.94
N GLU A 398 -31.24 50.38 13.25
CA GLU A 398 -30.75 49.27 14.09
C GLU A 398 -31.69 48.05 14.02
N LEU A 399 -33.00 48.25 14.20
CA LEU A 399 -34.00 47.17 14.12
C LEU A 399 -34.07 46.53 12.72
N ARG A 400 -33.90 47.31 11.64
CA ARG A 400 -33.83 46.79 10.26
C ARG A 400 -32.60 45.91 10.05
N VAL A 401 -31.43 46.33 10.55
CA VAL A 401 -30.19 45.54 10.49
C VAL A 401 -30.30 44.26 11.31
N ALA A 402 -30.84 44.33 12.53
CA ALA A 402 -31.09 43.16 13.36
C ALA A 402 -32.05 42.16 12.69
N HIS A 403 -33.15 42.65 12.10
CA HIS A 403 -34.12 41.80 11.39
C HIS A 403 -33.52 41.14 10.12
N ALA A 404 -32.65 41.84 9.39
CA ALA A 404 -31.92 41.26 8.27
C ALA A 404 -30.99 40.13 8.73
N ARG A 405 -30.23 40.34 9.82
CA ARG A 405 -29.35 39.32 10.41
C ARG A 405 -30.14 38.11 10.94
N CYS A 406 -31.32 38.30 11.52
CA CYS A 406 -32.18 37.19 11.93
C CYS A 406 -32.59 36.32 10.73
N LYS A 407 -32.99 36.93 9.60
CA LYS A 407 -33.34 36.21 8.36
C LYS A 407 -32.15 35.47 7.75
N GLU A 408 -30.96 36.05 7.80
CA GLU A 408 -29.73 35.39 7.36
C GLU A 408 -29.42 34.15 8.22
N LEU A 409 -29.57 34.26 9.54
CA LEU A 409 -29.42 33.11 10.44
C LEU A 409 -30.51 32.06 10.23
N GLU A 410 -31.76 32.46 9.93
CA GLU A 410 -32.84 31.54 9.57
C GLU A 410 -32.53 30.75 8.29
N THR A 411 -31.98 31.39 7.24
CA THR A 411 -31.60 30.70 6.00
C THR A 411 -30.38 29.80 6.19
N GLN A 412 -29.35 30.24 6.93
CA GLN A 412 -28.20 29.42 7.29
C GLN A 412 -28.63 28.17 8.08
N LEU A 413 -29.52 28.32 9.07
CA LEU A 413 -30.05 27.22 9.88
C LEU A 413 -30.90 26.25 9.03
N SER A 414 -31.59 26.72 8.00
CA SER A 414 -32.28 25.86 7.03
C SER A 414 -31.28 25.01 6.20
N VAL A 415 -30.22 25.64 5.68
CA VAL A 415 -29.18 24.92 4.90
C VAL A 415 -28.45 23.89 5.77
N GLU A 416 -28.16 24.21 7.03
CA GLU A 416 -27.53 23.23 7.94
C GLU A 416 -28.46 22.09 8.34
N LYS A 417 -29.79 22.29 8.39
CA LYS A 417 -30.73 21.16 8.54
C LYS A 417 -30.67 20.23 7.33
N GLU A 418 -30.69 20.76 6.11
CA GLU A 418 -30.54 19.95 4.89
C GLU A 418 -29.18 19.23 4.84
N ASN A 419 -28.11 19.84 5.36
CA ASN A 419 -26.81 19.18 5.52
C ASN A 419 -26.88 18.00 6.50
N ILE A 420 -27.51 18.20 7.67
CA ILE A 420 -27.69 17.15 8.69
C ILE A 420 -28.56 16.01 8.16
N GLU A 421 -29.64 16.31 7.44
CA GLU A 421 -30.53 15.31 6.84
C GLU A 421 -29.78 14.47 5.77
N ARG A 422 -29.03 15.12 4.86
CA ARG A 422 -28.16 14.42 3.90
C ARG A 422 -27.10 13.55 4.57
N LEU A 423 -26.42 14.05 5.60
CA LEU A 423 -25.44 13.27 6.37
C LEU A 423 -26.09 12.09 7.12
N GLN A 424 -27.32 12.22 7.59
CA GLN A 424 -28.08 11.15 8.22
C GLN A 424 -28.49 10.07 7.21
N GLU A 425 -28.89 10.46 5.99
CA GLU A 425 -29.14 9.53 4.88
C GLU A 425 -27.86 8.78 4.51
N ASP A 426 -26.74 9.46 4.29
CA ASP A 426 -25.42 8.88 3.98
C ASP A 426 -24.99 7.86 5.04
N LEU A 427 -25.08 8.24 6.32
CA LEU A 427 -24.75 7.38 7.45
C LEU A 427 -25.68 6.16 7.53
N SER A 428 -26.95 6.29 7.15
CA SER A 428 -27.86 5.14 7.04
C SER A 428 -27.49 4.18 5.90
N ARG A 429 -27.06 4.72 4.75
CA ARG A 429 -26.60 3.94 3.58
C ARG A 429 -25.32 3.18 3.88
N GLU A 430 -24.34 3.81 4.52
CA GLU A 430 -23.11 3.14 4.94
C GLU A 430 -23.35 2.09 6.02
N ARG A 431 -24.26 2.33 6.98
CA ARG A 431 -24.68 1.30 7.94
C ARG A 431 -25.29 0.08 7.24
N ALA A 432 -26.16 0.27 6.26
CA ALA A 432 -26.74 -0.83 5.48
C ALA A 432 -25.68 -1.58 4.67
N SER A 433 -24.71 -0.88 4.08
CA SER A 433 -23.58 -1.49 3.35
C SER A 433 -22.68 -2.30 4.30
N LEU A 434 -22.37 -1.77 5.48
CA LEU A 434 -21.56 -2.43 6.50
C LEU A 434 -22.26 -3.68 7.07
N GLU A 435 -23.56 -3.61 7.31
CA GLU A 435 -24.37 -4.76 7.73
C GLU A 435 -24.34 -5.87 6.66
N GLN A 436 -24.58 -5.54 5.39
CA GLN A 436 -24.50 -6.50 4.28
C GLN A 436 -23.09 -7.14 4.15
N LYS A 437 -22.02 -6.34 4.31
CA LYS A 437 -20.63 -6.83 4.32
C LYS A 437 -20.37 -7.76 5.51
N THR A 438 -20.91 -7.43 6.68
CA THR A 438 -20.77 -8.22 7.93
C THR A 438 -21.49 -9.57 7.80
N GLN A 439 -22.71 -9.58 7.25
CA GLN A 439 -23.44 -10.82 6.93
C GLN A 439 -22.68 -11.69 5.93
N LYS A 440 -22.08 -11.09 4.88
CA LYS A 440 -21.23 -11.84 3.93
C LYS A 440 -19.98 -12.42 4.58
N VAL A 441 -19.33 -11.70 5.51
CA VAL A 441 -18.20 -12.24 6.29
C VAL A 441 -18.64 -13.40 7.18
N ALA A 442 -19.79 -13.31 7.83
CA ALA A 442 -20.35 -14.40 8.65
C ALA A 442 -20.67 -15.65 7.81
N LEU A 443 -21.16 -15.51 6.59
CA LEU A 443 -21.35 -16.63 5.66
C LEU A 443 -20.02 -17.28 5.28
N LEU A 444 -19.02 -16.50 4.87
CA LEU A 444 -17.67 -17.01 4.54
C LEU A 444 -16.98 -17.68 5.75
N GLN A 445 -17.23 -17.22 6.97
CA GLN A 445 -16.76 -17.86 8.21
C GLN A 445 -17.50 -19.17 8.55
N ASN A 446 -18.69 -19.39 8.00
CA ASN A 446 -19.40 -20.67 8.11
C ASN A 446 -18.87 -21.65 7.06
N GLU A 447 -18.77 -21.21 5.80
CA GLU A 447 -18.20 -21.99 4.69
C GLU A 447 -16.75 -22.43 5.00
N LEU A 448 -15.93 -21.54 5.58
CA LEU A 448 -14.56 -21.90 6.01
C LEU A 448 -14.57 -22.99 7.09
N ARG A 449 -15.41 -22.88 8.12
CA ARG A 449 -15.51 -23.89 9.18
C ARG A 449 -16.04 -25.23 8.69
N GLU A 450 -16.96 -25.22 7.72
CA GLU A 450 -17.41 -26.43 7.04
C GLU A 450 -16.25 -27.11 6.29
N LYS A 451 -15.42 -26.35 5.59
CA LYS A 451 -14.21 -26.87 4.92
C LYS A 451 -13.09 -27.29 5.88
N GLU A 452 -12.96 -26.64 7.04
CA GLU A 452 -12.06 -27.08 8.11
C GLU A 452 -12.50 -28.44 8.70
N MET A 453 -13.81 -28.66 8.87
CA MET A 453 -14.35 -29.97 9.29
C MET A 453 -14.17 -31.04 8.21
N GLU A 454 -14.52 -30.75 6.95
CA GLU A 454 -14.25 -31.67 5.83
C GLU A 454 -12.77 -32.06 5.72
N TYR A 455 -11.86 -31.10 5.88
CA TYR A 455 -10.42 -31.35 5.86
C TYR A 455 -9.97 -32.22 7.03
N SER A 456 -10.48 -31.96 8.24
CA SER A 456 -10.25 -32.80 9.42
C SER A 456 -10.70 -34.25 9.18
N ASP A 457 -11.89 -34.46 8.62
CA ASP A 457 -12.42 -35.79 8.35
C ASP A 457 -11.63 -36.53 7.26
N ILE A 458 -11.19 -35.82 6.22
CA ILE A 458 -10.29 -36.36 5.18
C ILE A 458 -8.92 -36.70 5.79
N GLN A 459 -8.38 -35.89 6.70
CA GLN A 459 -7.11 -36.14 7.38
C GLN A 459 -7.21 -37.37 8.30
N ASN A 460 -8.31 -37.51 9.06
CA ASN A 460 -8.58 -38.69 9.89
C ASN A 460 -8.70 -39.96 9.04
N LEU A 461 -9.42 -39.89 7.90
CA LEU A 461 -9.53 -41.01 6.95
C LEU A 461 -8.18 -41.38 6.33
N LEU A 462 -7.34 -40.40 5.98
CA LEU A 462 -5.99 -40.62 5.48
C LEU A 462 -5.13 -41.34 6.53
N GLN A 463 -5.14 -40.89 7.79
CA GLN A 463 -4.39 -41.54 8.87
C GLN A 463 -4.82 -43.00 9.08
N VAL A 464 -6.12 -43.30 8.97
CA VAL A 464 -6.62 -44.68 9.00
C VAL A 464 -6.06 -45.48 7.81
N LYS A 465 -6.08 -44.94 6.58
CA LYS A 465 -5.53 -45.63 5.40
C LYS A 465 -4.01 -45.79 5.42
N GLU A 466 -3.27 -44.87 6.02
CA GLU A 466 -1.84 -45.04 6.31
C GLU A 466 -1.61 -46.20 7.29
N SER A 467 -2.43 -46.32 8.34
CA SER A 467 -2.33 -47.45 9.29
C SER A 467 -2.68 -48.80 8.66
N GLU A 468 -3.72 -48.89 7.83
CA GLU A 468 -4.07 -50.09 7.04
C GLU A 468 -2.93 -50.49 6.10
N LEU A 469 -2.29 -49.52 5.43
CA LEU A 469 -1.19 -49.76 4.51
C LEU A 469 0.07 -50.25 5.23
N VAL A 470 0.36 -49.71 6.43
CA VAL A 470 1.45 -50.21 7.29
C VAL A 470 1.16 -51.64 7.76
N GLU A 471 -0.06 -51.95 8.18
CA GLU A 471 -0.43 -53.31 8.57
C GLU A 471 -0.29 -54.30 7.40
N ALA A 472 -0.85 -53.97 6.23
CA ALA A 472 -0.72 -54.79 5.03
C ALA A 472 0.75 -54.99 4.61
N SER A 473 1.60 -53.97 4.78
CA SER A 473 3.05 -54.07 4.52
C SER A 473 3.74 -55.03 5.49
N LEU A 474 3.37 -55.02 6.78
CA LEU A 474 3.87 -55.97 7.79
C LEU A 474 3.37 -57.40 7.51
N GLN A 475 2.12 -57.58 7.11
CA GLN A 475 1.57 -58.88 6.69
C GLN A 475 2.32 -59.43 5.46
N ILE A 476 2.61 -58.60 4.45
CA ILE A 476 3.42 -58.98 3.28
C ILE A 476 4.85 -59.37 3.69
N GLN A 477 5.46 -58.66 4.65
CA GLN A 477 6.78 -59.02 5.18
C GLN A 477 6.75 -60.35 5.94
N HIS A 478 5.69 -60.62 6.72
CA HIS A 478 5.47 -61.90 7.40
C HIS A 478 5.38 -63.05 6.39
N LEU A 479 4.46 -62.97 5.43
CA LEU A 479 4.27 -63.97 4.37
C LEU A 479 5.55 -64.20 3.54
N LYS A 480 6.36 -63.16 3.32
CA LYS A 480 7.67 -63.27 2.67
C LYS A 480 8.69 -64.06 3.51
N SER A 481 8.67 -63.89 4.84
CA SER A 481 9.52 -64.66 5.76
C SER A 481 9.07 -66.12 5.88
N GLU A 482 7.76 -66.38 5.93
CA GLU A 482 7.19 -67.74 5.90
C GLU A 482 7.53 -68.45 4.59
N LYS A 483 7.39 -67.77 3.44
CA LYS A 483 7.81 -68.31 2.14
C LYS A 483 9.30 -68.69 2.13
N ALA A 484 10.16 -67.85 2.70
CA ALA A 484 11.60 -68.15 2.78
C ALA A 484 11.88 -69.35 3.70
N HIS A 485 11.16 -69.48 4.81
CA HIS A 485 11.26 -70.62 5.72
C HIS A 485 10.80 -71.93 5.07
N VAL A 486 9.63 -71.93 4.40
CA VAL A 486 9.13 -73.08 3.64
C VAL A 486 10.07 -73.46 2.49
N GLN A 487 10.65 -72.47 1.80
CA GLN A 487 11.64 -72.72 0.76
C GLN A 487 12.92 -73.37 1.30
N ALA A 488 13.38 -72.99 2.49
CA ALA A 488 14.52 -73.63 3.15
C ALA A 488 14.20 -75.09 3.55
N ILE A 489 12.99 -75.36 4.07
CA ILE A 489 12.53 -76.73 4.38
C ILE A 489 12.47 -77.59 3.11
N LEU A 490 11.97 -77.04 1.99
CA LEU A 490 11.96 -77.77 0.72
C LEU A 490 13.38 -78.11 0.26
N GLN A 491 14.32 -77.16 0.32
CA GLN A 491 15.73 -77.43 -0.01
C GLN A 491 16.37 -78.48 0.91
N GLU A 492 16.02 -78.52 2.20
CA GLU A 492 16.45 -79.58 3.11
C GLU A 492 15.91 -80.95 2.66
N LYS A 493 14.63 -81.04 2.27
CA LYS A 493 13.99 -82.29 1.84
C LYS A 493 14.45 -82.75 0.45
N ASP A 494 14.77 -81.84 -0.46
CA ASP A 494 15.42 -82.16 -1.74
C ASP A 494 16.82 -82.75 -1.51
N ASN A 495 17.58 -82.23 -0.54
CA ASN A 495 18.87 -82.79 -0.13
C ASN A 495 18.73 -84.17 0.55
N ASP A 496 17.75 -84.36 1.43
CA ASP A 496 17.43 -85.67 2.01
C ASP A 496 17.10 -86.70 0.93
N TYR A 497 16.26 -86.31 -0.04
CA TYR A 497 15.87 -87.16 -1.17
C TYR A 497 17.08 -87.52 -2.04
N PHE A 498 17.93 -86.55 -2.39
CA PHE A 498 19.17 -86.80 -3.14
C PHE A 498 20.13 -87.74 -2.39
N ASN A 499 20.28 -87.57 -1.07
CA ASN A 499 21.08 -88.46 -0.23
C ASN A 499 20.49 -89.88 -0.17
N ALA A 500 19.17 -90.02 -0.12
CA ALA A 500 18.49 -91.32 -0.20
C ALA A 500 18.66 -91.98 -1.57
N GLN A 501 18.56 -91.20 -2.67
CA GLN A 501 18.79 -91.66 -4.03
C GLN A 501 20.24 -92.13 -4.24
N LYS A 502 21.22 -91.42 -3.67
CA LYS A 502 22.64 -91.84 -3.68
C LYS A 502 22.86 -93.16 -2.96
N LYS A 503 22.29 -93.33 -1.76
CA LYS A 503 22.34 -94.60 -1.00
C LYS A 503 21.65 -95.75 -1.75
N LEU A 504 20.56 -95.47 -2.46
CA LEU A 504 19.90 -96.47 -3.30
C LEU A 504 20.76 -96.88 -4.50
N ALA A 505 21.51 -95.94 -5.10
CA ALA A 505 22.46 -96.25 -6.16
C ALA A 505 23.65 -97.09 -5.66
N GLU A 506 24.15 -96.80 -4.45
CA GLU A 506 25.17 -97.60 -3.75
C GLU A 506 24.68 -99.04 -3.51
N VAL A 507 23.50 -99.22 -2.90
CA VAL A 507 22.91 -100.55 -2.68
C VAL A 507 22.64 -101.30 -3.99
N ASN A 508 22.24 -100.62 -5.06
CA ASN A 508 22.09 -101.24 -6.39
C ASN A 508 23.44 -101.69 -6.99
N HIS A 509 24.54 -101.00 -6.70
CA HIS A 509 25.89 -101.43 -7.08
C HIS A 509 26.31 -102.67 -6.30
N ASP A 510 26.09 -102.69 -4.98
CA ASP A 510 26.36 -103.86 -4.13
C ASP A 510 25.57 -105.09 -4.58
N ILE A 511 24.30 -104.91 -4.98
CA ILE A 511 23.46 -105.99 -5.55
C ILE A 511 24.05 -106.51 -6.86
N ALA A 512 24.56 -105.65 -7.74
CA ALA A 512 25.19 -106.07 -8.99
C ALA A 512 26.53 -106.79 -8.77
N GLU A 513 27.33 -106.35 -7.80
CA GLU A 513 28.54 -107.03 -7.33
C GLU A 513 28.22 -108.44 -6.78
N LEU A 514 27.19 -108.55 -5.93
CA LEU A 514 26.71 -109.82 -5.39
C LEU A 514 26.19 -110.75 -6.47
N GLN A 515 25.43 -110.25 -7.46
CA GLN A 515 25.01 -111.03 -8.63
C GLN A 515 26.21 -111.54 -9.43
N ARG A 516 27.23 -110.71 -9.67
CA ARG A 516 28.47 -111.10 -10.35
C ARG A 516 29.21 -112.20 -9.57
N LEU A 517 29.27 -112.10 -8.24
CA LEU A 517 29.87 -113.11 -7.36
C LEU A 517 29.09 -114.43 -7.36
N ILE A 518 27.75 -114.37 -7.33
CA ILE A 518 26.86 -115.55 -7.44
C ILE A 518 27.08 -116.24 -8.79
N ASN A 519 27.01 -115.51 -9.90
CA ASN A 519 27.23 -116.07 -11.24
C ASN A 519 28.61 -116.73 -11.36
N SER A 520 29.66 -116.10 -10.83
CA SER A 520 31.01 -116.69 -10.83
C SER A 520 31.13 -117.94 -9.94
N LYS A 521 30.36 -118.01 -8.85
CA LYS A 521 30.26 -119.23 -8.01
C LYS A 521 29.44 -120.33 -8.68
N GLU A 522 28.42 -119.97 -9.44
CA GLU A 522 27.63 -120.91 -10.25
C GLU A 522 28.46 -121.47 -11.42
N GLU A 523 29.27 -120.65 -12.11
CA GLU A 523 30.26 -121.12 -13.08
C GLU A 523 31.30 -122.08 -12.46
N GLN A 524 31.80 -121.79 -11.25
CA GLN A 524 32.69 -122.70 -10.51
C GLN A 524 31.97 -124.02 -10.13
N LEU A 525 30.68 -123.96 -9.79
CA LEU A 525 29.86 -125.14 -9.50
C LEU A 525 29.61 -125.97 -10.77
N ILE A 526 29.35 -125.32 -11.90
CA ILE A 526 29.22 -125.99 -13.21
C ILE A 526 30.55 -126.67 -13.60
N GLN A 527 31.69 -125.99 -13.49
CA GLN A 527 33.01 -126.56 -13.80
C GLN A 527 33.39 -127.74 -12.89
N THR A 528 33.02 -127.70 -11.60
CA THR A 528 33.24 -128.83 -10.69
C THR A 528 32.28 -129.98 -10.98
N THR A 529 31.04 -129.70 -11.40
CA THR A 529 30.05 -130.70 -11.80
C THR A 529 30.43 -131.40 -13.10
N THR A 530 30.90 -130.68 -14.13
CA THR A 530 31.37 -131.29 -15.38
C THR A 530 32.66 -132.10 -15.16
N ARG A 531 33.60 -131.60 -14.33
CA ARG A 531 34.76 -132.40 -13.90
C ARG A 531 34.38 -133.67 -13.12
N LEU A 532 33.28 -133.64 -12.36
CA LEU A 532 32.74 -134.81 -11.68
C LEU A 532 32.14 -135.81 -12.68
N GLN A 533 31.35 -135.33 -13.66
CA GLN A 533 30.82 -136.15 -14.75
C GLN A 533 31.94 -136.78 -15.59
N GLU A 534 32.98 -136.03 -15.94
CA GLU A 534 34.20 -136.53 -16.58
C GLU A 534 34.91 -137.65 -15.79
N LYS A 535 34.78 -137.66 -14.46
CA LYS A 535 35.36 -138.69 -13.58
C LYS A 535 34.44 -139.90 -13.51
N GLU A 536 33.13 -139.68 -13.46
CA GLU A 536 32.10 -140.71 -13.53
C GLU A 536 32.15 -141.46 -14.86
N GLU A 537 32.26 -140.78 -16.00
CA GLU A 537 32.49 -141.41 -17.32
C GLU A 537 33.77 -142.26 -17.35
N LYS A 538 34.87 -141.77 -16.74
CA LYS A 538 36.11 -142.53 -16.64
C LYS A 538 35.96 -143.76 -15.73
N ILE A 539 35.15 -143.69 -14.68
CA ILE A 539 34.77 -144.85 -13.84
C ILE A 539 33.93 -145.83 -14.65
N GLN A 540 32.95 -145.38 -15.43
CA GLN A 540 32.12 -146.24 -16.28
C GLN A 540 32.93 -146.93 -17.38
N ILE A 541 33.90 -146.25 -17.99
CA ILE A 541 34.87 -146.86 -18.93
C ILE A 541 35.72 -147.91 -18.22
N MET A 542 36.30 -147.59 -17.05
CA MET A 542 37.06 -148.56 -16.24
C MET A 542 36.20 -149.77 -15.84
N GLN A 543 34.91 -149.57 -15.58
CA GLN A 543 33.99 -150.63 -15.16
C GLN A 543 33.52 -151.49 -16.34
N HIS A 544 33.36 -150.91 -17.54
CA HIS A 544 33.19 -151.66 -18.78
C HIS A 544 34.44 -152.51 -19.11
N ASP A 545 35.65 -151.97 -18.93
CA ASP A 545 36.89 -152.74 -19.12
C ASP A 545 37.07 -153.83 -18.04
N LEU A 546 36.60 -153.58 -16.81
CA LEU A 546 36.54 -154.58 -15.75
C LEU A 546 35.57 -155.71 -16.11
N ASP A 547 34.36 -155.41 -16.61
CA ASP A 547 33.40 -156.44 -17.03
C ASP A 547 33.86 -157.17 -18.32
N ASN A 548 34.59 -156.52 -19.23
CA ASN A 548 35.20 -157.14 -20.41
C ASN A 548 36.35 -158.09 -20.02
N THR A 549 37.22 -157.70 -19.09
CA THR A 549 38.27 -158.59 -18.55
C THR A 549 37.68 -159.74 -17.72
N LYS A 550 36.61 -159.49 -16.96
CA LYS A 550 35.81 -160.50 -16.24
C LYS A 550 35.11 -161.48 -17.18
N LEU A 551 34.65 -161.04 -18.35
CA LEU A 551 34.09 -161.92 -19.39
C LEU A 551 35.17 -162.87 -19.94
N LYS A 552 36.38 -162.37 -20.21
CA LYS A 552 37.55 -163.21 -20.58
C LYS A 552 37.95 -164.18 -19.44
N TYR A 553 37.88 -163.74 -18.19
CA TYR A 553 38.02 -164.63 -17.03
C TYR A 553 36.93 -165.71 -16.99
N SER A 554 35.69 -165.42 -17.41
CA SER A 554 34.61 -166.42 -17.46
C SER A 554 34.81 -167.46 -18.56
N GLU A 555 35.39 -167.10 -19.71
CA GLU A 555 35.82 -168.07 -20.74
C GLU A 555 36.94 -168.99 -20.22
N ALA A 556 37.96 -168.44 -19.55
CA ALA A 556 38.98 -169.24 -18.89
C ALA A 556 38.41 -170.13 -17.77
N THR A 557 37.43 -169.62 -17.02
CA THR A 557 36.73 -170.37 -15.95
C THR A 557 35.95 -171.55 -16.52
N SER A 558 35.31 -171.42 -17.68
CA SER A 558 34.58 -172.51 -18.36
C SER A 558 35.45 -173.75 -18.60
N ILE A 559 36.72 -173.56 -18.96
CA ILE A 559 37.69 -174.66 -19.16
C ILE A 559 38.09 -175.29 -17.82
N VAL A 560 38.33 -174.49 -16.78
CA VAL A 560 38.66 -174.97 -15.42
C VAL A 560 37.48 -175.69 -14.76
N GLN A 561 36.25 -175.27 -15.05
CA GLN A 561 35.00 -175.85 -14.53
C GLN A 561 34.78 -177.29 -15.01
N ARG A 562 35.49 -177.75 -16.06
CA ARG A 562 35.53 -179.16 -16.48
C ARG A 562 36.43 -180.04 -15.61
N ILE A 563 37.37 -179.45 -14.87
CA ILE A 563 38.37 -180.15 -14.04
C ILE A 563 37.97 -180.13 -12.55
N ALA A 564 37.34 -179.05 -12.08
CA ALA A 564 37.03 -178.81 -10.67
C ALA A 564 35.88 -179.68 -10.07
N GLN A 565 35.50 -180.79 -10.71
CA GLN A 565 34.33 -181.60 -10.32
C GLN A 565 34.66 -182.75 -9.32
N LEU A 566 35.80 -182.71 -8.61
CA LEU A 566 36.30 -183.85 -7.81
C LEU A 566 36.77 -183.62 -6.35
N THR A 567 37.17 -182.42 -5.87
CA THR A 567 37.90 -182.34 -4.57
C THR A 567 37.51 -181.21 -3.59
N ASN A 568 36.98 -181.64 -2.44
CA ASN A 568 36.62 -181.01 -1.15
C ASN A 568 37.33 -179.72 -0.57
N LYS A 569 36.48 -178.80 -0.06
CA LYS A 569 36.45 -178.12 1.29
C LYS A 569 37.42 -176.98 1.73
N LEU A 570 36.88 -176.12 2.64
CA LEU A 570 37.44 -174.97 3.43
C LEU A 570 37.71 -173.62 2.69
N VAL A 571 37.82 -172.40 3.31
CA VAL A 571 37.05 -171.70 4.39
C VAL A 571 37.56 -170.22 4.61
N VAL A 572 36.64 -169.23 4.80
CA VAL A 572 36.73 -167.87 5.49
C VAL A 572 37.85 -166.82 5.18
N SER A 573 37.51 -165.50 5.16
CA SER A 573 38.41 -164.30 5.25
C SER A 573 37.67 -162.98 5.65
N VAL A 574 38.36 -161.84 5.98
CA VAL A 574 37.78 -160.53 6.45
C VAL A 574 38.78 -159.31 6.40
N LYS A 575 38.33 -158.09 6.80
CA LYS A 575 38.98 -156.73 6.97
C LYS A 575 38.87 -155.71 5.79
N ASP A 576 39.25 -154.40 5.86
CA ASP A 576 38.87 -153.17 6.66
C ASP A 576 39.43 -151.89 5.89
N GLU A 577 39.78 -150.65 6.32
CA GLU A 577 40.00 -149.92 7.61
C GLU A 577 40.21 -148.35 7.41
N GLU A 578 39.46 -147.46 8.11
CA GLU A 578 39.71 -146.02 8.56
C GLU A 578 40.23 -144.81 7.66
N GLY A 579 40.16 -143.55 8.17
CA GLY A 579 40.83 -142.30 7.64
C GLY A 579 40.27 -140.90 8.09
N CYS A 580 41.11 -139.82 8.25
CA CYS A 580 40.73 -138.46 8.80
C CYS A 580 41.69 -137.25 8.43
N ILE A 581 41.37 -135.98 8.85
CA ILE A 581 42.26 -134.82 9.31
C ILE A 581 42.24 -133.37 8.64
N SER A 582 41.92 -132.33 9.46
CA SER A 582 42.32 -130.87 9.66
C SER A 582 42.50 -129.69 8.63
N ALA A 583 41.78 -128.55 8.87
CA ALA A 583 42.19 -127.16 9.36
C ALA A 583 43.14 -126.16 8.56
N PRO A 584 43.54 -124.93 9.07
CA PRO A 584 42.85 -123.59 8.99
C PRO A 584 43.75 -122.32 8.65
N VAL A 585 43.42 -121.07 9.14
CA VAL A 585 44.19 -119.75 9.25
C VAL A 585 43.71 -118.56 8.34
N ASP A 586 43.98 -117.23 8.56
CA ASP A 586 43.64 -116.20 9.61
C ASP A 586 44.06 -114.72 9.20
N GLU A 587 43.75 -113.66 10.01
CA GLU A 587 44.22 -112.22 10.05
C GLU A 587 43.84 -111.21 8.91
N GLY A 588 43.77 -109.85 9.05
CA GLY A 588 43.76 -108.90 10.21
C GLY A 588 43.98 -107.37 9.88
N SER A 589 43.61 -106.42 10.78
CA SER A 589 44.07 -104.97 10.91
C SER A 589 43.66 -103.84 9.89
N LEU A 590 43.75 -102.49 10.14
CA LEU A 590 43.46 -101.56 11.29
C LEU A 590 43.56 -100.01 10.98
N LEU A 591 42.68 -99.17 11.58
CA LEU A 591 42.79 -97.73 12.08
C LEU A 591 43.02 -96.42 11.21
N GLY A 592 42.40 -95.29 11.63
CA GLY A 592 42.87 -93.85 11.55
C GLY A 592 42.23 -92.88 10.50
N ASP A 593 42.29 -91.53 10.56
CA ASP A 593 42.36 -90.51 11.66
C ASP A 593 42.05 -89.04 11.16
N VAL A 594 41.72 -88.10 12.07
CA VAL A 594 41.76 -86.58 12.07
C VAL A 594 41.54 -85.69 10.80
N GLY A 595 40.70 -84.65 10.92
CA GLY A 595 41.14 -83.24 10.69
C GLY A 595 40.40 -82.25 9.75
N HIS A 596 39.72 -81.23 10.33
CA HIS A 596 39.29 -79.92 9.73
C HIS A 596 38.36 -79.96 8.48
N ASP A 597 37.68 -78.89 8.02
CA ASP A 597 37.66 -77.45 8.37
C ASP A 597 36.21 -76.91 8.42
N ALA A 598 35.94 -75.91 9.27
CA ALA A 598 34.62 -75.29 9.49
C ALA A 598 34.59 -73.76 9.29
N SER A 599 35.66 -73.15 8.76
CA SER A 599 35.80 -71.68 8.67
C SER A 599 34.94 -71.03 7.56
N PHE A 600 34.75 -71.72 6.43
CA PHE A 600 34.33 -71.10 5.17
C PHE A 600 32.88 -70.54 5.13
N GLY A 601 31.96 -71.13 5.89
CA GLY A 601 30.54 -70.74 5.86
C GLY A 601 30.27 -69.38 6.49
N LYS A 602 30.79 -69.16 7.71
CA LYS A 602 30.62 -67.90 8.46
C LYS A 602 31.29 -66.72 7.75
N GLN A 603 32.41 -66.96 7.08
CA GLN A 603 33.13 -65.93 6.34
C GLN A 603 32.31 -65.37 5.17
N LYS A 604 31.64 -66.23 4.37
CA LYS A 604 30.77 -65.79 3.28
C LYS A 604 29.53 -65.00 3.75
N GLN A 605 28.95 -65.36 4.90
CA GLN A 605 27.81 -64.62 5.44
C GLN A 605 28.24 -63.22 5.92
N LEU A 606 29.34 -63.12 6.67
CA LEU A 606 29.88 -61.82 7.07
C LEU A 606 30.29 -60.96 5.86
N GLU A 607 30.80 -61.59 4.79
CA GLU A 607 31.18 -60.89 3.56
C GLU A 607 29.99 -60.27 2.82
N THR A 608 28.83 -60.95 2.76
CA THR A 608 27.61 -60.38 2.14
C THR A 608 26.96 -59.31 3.01
N GLU A 609 26.95 -59.48 4.34
CA GLU A 609 26.48 -58.45 5.29
C GLU A 609 27.37 -57.20 5.22
N LEU A 610 28.69 -57.36 5.17
CA LEU A 610 29.66 -56.25 5.04
C LEU A 610 29.52 -55.54 3.67
N GLU A 611 29.23 -56.25 2.58
CA GLU A 611 28.96 -55.63 1.27
C GLU A 611 27.58 -54.93 1.20
N MET A 612 26.58 -55.41 1.95
CA MET A 612 25.32 -54.68 2.15
C MET A 612 25.54 -53.38 2.94
N VAL A 613 26.31 -53.44 4.04
CA VAL A 613 26.66 -52.27 4.85
C VAL A 613 27.48 -51.25 4.05
N LYS A 614 28.48 -51.69 3.25
CA LYS A 614 29.21 -50.80 2.32
C LYS A 614 28.29 -50.08 1.34
N LYS A 615 27.28 -50.77 0.78
CA LYS A 615 26.32 -50.16 -0.16
C LYS A 615 25.41 -49.15 0.55
N SER A 616 24.94 -49.46 1.75
CA SER A 616 24.17 -48.53 2.58
C SER A 616 25.00 -47.29 2.98
N LEU A 617 26.27 -47.50 3.34
CA LEU A 617 27.22 -46.42 3.67
C LEU A 617 27.47 -45.51 2.47
N ARG A 618 27.73 -46.07 1.28
CA ARG A 618 27.88 -45.29 0.03
C ARG A 618 26.62 -44.49 -0.31
N GLN A 619 25.42 -45.04 -0.09
CA GLN A 619 24.19 -44.28 -0.28
C GLN A 619 24.11 -43.11 0.71
N LYS A 620 24.41 -43.34 2.00
CA LYS A 620 24.40 -42.28 3.02
C LYS A 620 25.49 -41.22 2.82
N GLU A 621 26.63 -41.60 2.26
CA GLU A 621 27.68 -40.68 1.81
C GLU A 621 27.19 -39.79 0.65
N MET A 622 26.49 -40.36 -0.34
CA MET A 622 25.88 -39.60 -1.43
C MET A 622 24.74 -38.69 -0.95
N ASP A 623 23.88 -39.16 -0.04
CA ASP A 623 22.83 -38.36 0.62
C ASP A 623 23.46 -37.17 1.37
N PHE A 624 24.53 -37.42 2.12
CA PHE A 624 25.28 -36.40 2.87
C PHE A 624 25.93 -35.36 1.94
N LEU A 625 26.56 -35.80 0.85
CA LEU A 625 27.14 -34.90 -0.15
C LEU A 625 26.07 -34.06 -0.88
N ALA A 626 24.85 -34.59 -1.06
CA ALA A 626 23.73 -33.82 -1.58
C ALA A 626 23.24 -32.77 -0.56
N ALA A 627 23.08 -33.15 0.71
CA ALA A 627 22.72 -32.24 1.80
C ALA A 627 23.78 -31.13 2.01
N GLN A 628 25.06 -31.47 1.95
CA GLN A 628 26.17 -30.51 2.04
C GLN A 628 26.13 -29.50 0.89
N LYS A 629 25.89 -29.94 -0.35
CA LYS A 629 25.70 -29.04 -1.50
C LYS A 629 24.51 -28.10 -1.28
N ALA A 630 23.35 -28.63 -0.87
CA ALA A 630 22.16 -27.82 -0.58
C ALA A 630 22.43 -26.77 0.53
N LEU A 631 23.16 -27.14 1.59
CA LEU A 631 23.59 -26.22 2.64
C LEU A 631 24.49 -25.10 2.10
N THR A 632 25.52 -25.43 1.31
CA THR A 632 26.42 -24.41 0.74
C THR A 632 25.72 -23.45 -0.23
N ILE A 633 24.65 -23.89 -0.91
CA ILE A 633 23.79 -23.02 -1.74
C ILE A 633 23.01 -22.07 -0.83
N LYS A 634 22.40 -22.57 0.26
CA LYS A 634 21.68 -21.72 1.22
C LYS A 634 22.59 -20.73 1.96
N GLU A 635 23.82 -21.12 2.31
CA GLU A 635 24.83 -20.20 2.85
C GLU A 635 25.16 -19.06 1.86
N GLN A 636 25.20 -19.34 0.55
CA GLN A 636 25.42 -18.33 -0.48
C GLN A 636 24.20 -17.42 -0.64
N GLU A 637 22.97 -17.95 -0.59
CA GLU A 637 21.74 -17.16 -0.56
C GLU A 637 21.69 -16.21 0.65
N PHE A 638 21.99 -16.70 1.86
CA PHE A 638 22.06 -15.88 3.08
C PHE A 638 23.16 -14.81 2.98
N ARG A 639 24.34 -15.16 2.46
CA ARG A 639 25.44 -14.20 2.23
C ARG A 639 25.05 -13.13 1.19
N ALA A 640 24.24 -13.46 0.21
CA ALA A 640 23.69 -12.52 -0.77
C ALA A 640 22.51 -11.68 -0.21
N ALA A 641 21.77 -12.19 0.77
CA ALA A 641 20.76 -11.43 1.51
C ALA A 641 21.41 -10.40 2.46
N LEU A 642 22.41 -10.81 3.24
CA LEU A 642 23.17 -9.92 4.12
C LEU A 642 23.82 -8.76 3.36
N LYS A 643 24.40 -9.02 2.18
CA LYS A 643 24.94 -7.96 1.29
C LYS A 643 23.87 -6.96 0.80
N ARG A 644 22.62 -7.41 0.59
CA ARG A 644 21.51 -6.51 0.21
C ARG A 644 21.05 -5.66 1.38
N LEU A 645 21.00 -6.22 2.58
CA LEU A 645 20.68 -5.48 3.81
C LEU A 645 21.75 -4.43 4.14
N ASP A 646 23.04 -4.78 4.06
CA ASP A 646 24.18 -3.86 4.22
C ASP A 646 24.17 -2.71 3.19
N MET A 647 23.71 -2.98 1.95
CA MET A 647 23.50 -1.96 0.93
C MET A 647 22.34 -1.02 1.29
N GLN A 648 21.18 -1.57 1.70
CA GLN A 648 20.02 -0.78 2.12
C GLN A 648 20.30 0.05 3.39
N GLU A 649 21.08 -0.47 4.35
CA GLU A 649 21.49 0.30 5.54
C GLU A 649 22.38 1.49 5.15
N LYS A 650 23.29 1.30 4.18
CA LYS A 650 24.11 2.39 3.63
C LYS A 650 23.28 3.42 2.88
N GLU A 651 22.33 3.00 2.05
CA GLU A 651 21.38 3.89 1.38
C GLU A 651 20.58 4.72 2.38
N LEU A 652 19.97 4.07 3.39
CA LEU A 652 19.21 4.71 4.46
C LEU A 652 20.09 5.70 5.25
N LYS A 653 21.34 5.33 5.56
CA LYS A 653 22.31 6.23 6.18
C LYS A 653 22.59 7.47 5.32
N THR A 654 22.82 7.31 4.02
CA THR A 654 23.03 8.47 3.13
C THR A 654 21.78 9.36 3.00
N MET A 655 20.57 8.79 3.02
CA MET A 655 19.33 9.59 3.05
C MET A 655 19.19 10.36 4.37
N LYS A 656 19.53 9.74 5.50
CA LYS A 656 19.54 10.40 6.82
C LYS A 656 20.60 11.50 6.93
N GLU A 657 21.72 11.36 6.23
CA GLU A 657 22.76 12.39 6.13
C GLU A 657 22.35 13.54 5.21
N ARG A 658 21.65 13.27 4.09
CA ARG A 658 21.02 14.32 3.25
C ARG A 658 19.98 15.11 4.04
N LEU A 659 19.00 14.44 4.64
CA LEU A 659 17.94 15.10 5.43
C LEU A 659 18.50 15.98 6.56
N ARG A 660 19.65 15.61 7.14
CA ARG A 660 20.36 16.47 8.10
C ARG A 660 20.98 17.69 7.42
N GLY A 661 21.66 17.51 6.29
CA GLY A 661 22.21 18.61 5.49
C GLY A 661 21.14 19.59 4.98
N ASP A 662 19.97 19.07 4.60
CA ASP A 662 18.81 19.86 4.19
C ASP A 662 18.24 20.66 5.36
N ALA A 663 18.09 20.04 6.54
CA ALA A 663 17.67 20.74 7.77
C ALA A 663 18.70 21.78 8.25
N ASP A 664 20.00 21.48 8.20
CA ASP A 664 21.08 22.43 8.50
C ASP A 664 21.13 23.57 7.48
N GLY A 665 20.76 23.31 6.22
CA GLY A 665 20.57 24.31 5.16
C GLY A 665 19.37 25.21 5.43
N LEU A 666 18.23 24.64 5.82
CA LEU A 666 17.01 25.36 6.14
C LEU A 666 17.17 26.21 7.41
N MET A 667 17.88 25.72 8.43
CA MET A 667 18.34 26.52 9.58
C MET A 667 19.22 27.71 9.19
N LYS A 668 20.13 27.55 8.21
CA LYS A 668 20.94 28.67 7.70
C LYS A 668 20.10 29.67 6.92
N LEU A 669 19.16 29.22 6.09
CA LEU A 669 18.22 30.10 5.38
C LEU A 669 17.32 30.87 6.35
N TYR A 670 16.83 30.21 7.40
CA TYR A 670 16.08 30.87 8.48
C TYR A 670 16.94 31.89 9.23
N SER A 671 18.19 31.55 9.56
CA SER A 671 19.13 32.48 10.21
C SER A 671 19.45 33.70 9.33
N LEU A 672 19.68 33.49 8.03
CA LEU A 672 19.90 34.56 7.06
C LEU A 672 18.65 35.43 6.83
N ALA A 673 17.45 34.84 6.91
CA ALA A 673 16.20 35.61 6.90
C ALA A 673 16.09 36.46 8.17
N GLN A 674 16.31 35.88 9.35
CA GLN A 674 16.29 36.57 10.64
C GLN A 674 17.29 37.75 10.68
N GLU A 675 18.50 37.54 10.16
CA GLU A 675 19.55 38.56 10.04
C GLU A 675 19.16 39.67 9.05
N ARG A 676 18.62 39.31 7.88
CA ARG A 676 18.19 40.26 6.84
C ARG A 676 16.96 41.09 7.23
N ILE A 677 16.09 40.54 8.08
CA ILE A 677 14.93 41.24 8.66
C ILE A 677 15.37 42.10 9.87
N GLY A 678 16.55 41.86 10.44
CA GLY A 678 17.21 42.77 11.38
C GLY A 678 16.49 42.93 12.72
N GLY A 679 15.85 41.86 13.21
CA GLY A 679 15.11 41.87 14.49
C GLY A 679 13.68 42.45 14.40
N ARG A 680 13.27 42.96 13.23
CA ARG A 680 11.85 43.18 12.93
C ARG A 680 11.14 41.83 12.77
N SER A 681 9.81 41.82 12.74
CA SER A 681 9.02 40.69 12.26
C SER A 681 8.65 40.85 10.79
N VAL A 682 8.16 39.77 10.16
CA VAL A 682 7.53 39.86 8.83
C VAL A 682 6.26 40.72 8.88
N GLY A 683 5.58 40.76 10.02
CA GLY A 683 4.46 41.66 10.28
C GLY A 683 4.88 43.13 10.25
N ASP A 684 5.98 43.49 10.89
CA ASP A 684 6.49 44.87 10.89
C ASP A 684 6.86 45.34 9.48
N LEU A 685 7.49 44.48 8.66
CA LEU A 685 7.77 44.78 7.25
C LEU A 685 6.49 44.90 6.40
N ALA A 686 5.45 44.14 6.73
CA ALA A 686 4.14 44.29 6.09
C ALA A 686 3.43 45.59 6.51
N ILE A 687 3.55 45.99 7.78
CA ILE A 687 3.02 47.26 8.30
C ILE A 687 3.77 48.45 7.69
N GLU A 688 5.10 48.41 7.64
CA GLU A 688 5.95 49.44 7.03
C GLU A 688 5.63 49.59 5.53
N ARG A 689 5.38 48.48 4.81
CA ARG A 689 4.86 48.51 3.44
C ARG A 689 3.46 49.13 3.36
N LEU A 690 2.51 48.72 4.19
CA LEU A 690 1.14 49.25 4.17
C LEU A 690 1.10 50.74 4.52
N GLN A 691 2.01 51.22 5.38
CA GLN A 691 2.16 52.65 5.68
C GLN A 691 2.67 53.45 4.47
N VAL A 692 3.62 52.90 3.69
CA VAL A 692 4.05 53.51 2.42
C VAL A 692 2.92 53.49 1.39
N GLU A 693 2.15 52.39 1.31
CA GLU A 693 1.02 52.23 0.38
C GLU A 693 -0.13 53.20 0.72
N VAL A 694 -0.42 53.43 2.01
CA VAL A 694 -1.33 54.49 2.49
C VAL A 694 -0.80 55.89 2.15
N ALA A 695 0.46 56.19 2.45
CA ALA A 695 1.05 57.50 2.17
C ALA A 695 1.06 57.82 0.65
N GLN A 696 1.25 56.80 -0.20
CA GLN A 696 1.12 56.96 -1.65
C GLN A 696 -0.34 57.26 -2.05
N LEU A 697 -1.33 56.52 -1.53
CA LEU A 697 -2.74 56.77 -1.82
C LEU A 697 -3.22 58.14 -1.29
N GLU A 698 -2.69 58.61 -0.17
CA GLU A 698 -2.94 59.97 0.34
C GLU A 698 -2.33 61.05 -0.57
N ALA A 699 -1.13 60.82 -1.11
CA ALA A 699 -0.51 61.71 -2.09
C ALA A 699 -1.26 61.72 -3.44
N GLU A 700 -1.73 60.57 -3.92
CA GLU A 700 -2.58 60.44 -5.12
C GLU A 700 -3.94 61.13 -4.93
N ALA A 701 -4.55 61.01 -3.74
CA ALA A 701 -5.77 61.72 -3.38
C ALA A 701 -5.58 63.25 -3.29
N ALA A 702 -4.48 63.70 -2.66
CA ALA A 702 -4.15 65.11 -2.54
C ALA A 702 -3.84 65.76 -3.89
N THR A 703 -3.04 65.10 -4.74
CA THR A 703 -2.77 65.58 -6.11
C THR A 703 -4.03 65.58 -6.98
N THR A 704 -4.91 64.58 -6.85
CA THR A 704 -6.23 64.57 -7.52
C THR A 704 -7.12 65.73 -7.03
N ALA A 705 -7.11 66.06 -5.74
CA ALA A 705 -7.86 67.19 -5.20
C ALA A 705 -7.31 68.54 -5.68
N LEU A 706 -5.98 68.69 -5.72
CA LEU A 706 -5.31 69.88 -6.27
C LEU A 706 -5.56 70.05 -7.77
N GLN A 707 -5.50 68.97 -8.55
CA GLN A 707 -5.86 68.98 -9.98
C GLN A 707 -7.31 69.46 -10.15
N LYS A 708 -8.24 68.94 -9.36
CA LYS A 708 -9.66 69.32 -9.42
C LYS A 708 -9.91 70.77 -9.00
N LEU A 709 -9.14 71.31 -8.05
CA LEU A 709 -9.14 72.73 -7.69
C LEU A 709 -8.57 73.60 -8.83
N ALA A 710 -7.49 73.17 -9.47
CA ALA A 710 -6.92 73.84 -10.64
C ALA A 710 -7.89 73.84 -11.82
N ASP A 711 -8.59 72.73 -12.07
CA ASP A 711 -9.62 72.62 -13.12
C ASP A 711 -10.81 73.55 -12.85
N MET A 712 -11.32 73.60 -11.61
CA MET A 712 -12.39 74.54 -11.22
C MET A 712 -11.93 76.01 -11.32
N THR A 713 -10.69 76.31 -10.96
CA THR A 713 -10.08 77.65 -11.12
C THR A 713 -9.95 78.00 -12.60
N CYS A 714 -9.58 77.04 -13.43
CA CYS A 714 -9.51 77.20 -14.88
C CYS A 714 -10.90 77.31 -15.54
N GLN A 715 -11.98 76.85 -14.91
CA GLN A 715 -13.36 77.10 -15.36
C GLN A 715 -13.79 78.53 -14.97
N LEU A 716 -13.58 78.92 -13.70
CA LEU A 716 -13.84 80.29 -13.21
C LEU A 716 -13.08 81.38 -13.97
N LEU A 717 -11.91 81.07 -14.54
CA LEU A 717 -11.12 81.98 -15.40
C LEU A 717 -11.48 81.90 -16.90
N LYS A 718 -12.39 81.01 -17.32
CA LYS A 718 -12.80 80.83 -18.72
C LYS A 718 -14.20 81.35 -19.08
N ASP A 719 -14.99 81.76 -18.09
CA ASP A 719 -16.33 82.32 -18.28
C ASP A 719 -16.34 83.87 -18.12
N PRO A 720 -16.05 84.65 -19.18
CA PRO A 720 -16.28 86.10 -19.20
C PRO A 720 -17.76 86.39 -19.49
N ASP A 721 -18.61 86.14 -18.50
CA ASP A 721 -20.07 86.10 -18.65
C ASP A 721 -20.70 87.48 -18.98
N PRO A 722 -21.37 87.64 -20.14
CA PRO A 722 -22.15 88.83 -20.44
C PRO A 722 -23.63 88.63 -20.07
N ASN A 723 -24.30 89.72 -19.69
CA ASN A 723 -25.76 89.87 -19.69
C ASN A 723 -26.55 89.18 -18.54
N MET A 724 -26.47 89.76 -17.33
CA MET A 724 -27.54 89.64 -16.32
C MET A 724 -28.48 90.85 -16.45
N ASP A 725 -29.76 90.61 -16.77
CA ASP A 725 -30.71 91.62 -17.26
C ASP A 725 -31.57 92.28 -16.14
N ILE A 726 -32.30 93.33 -16.51
CA ILE A 726 -32.93 94.34 -15.65
C ILE A 726 -34.31 93.89 -15.12
N GLY A 727 -34.56 94.08 -13.81
CA GLY A 727 -35.74 93.57 -13.08
C GLY A 727 -36.43 94.56 -12.13
N THR A 728 -36.64 95.81 -12.58
CA THR A 728 -37.54 96.85 -12.03
C THR A 728 -38.24 96.64 -10.68
N VAL A 729 -37.85 97.42 -9.66
CA VAL A 729 -38.71 97.86 -8.55
C VAL A 729 -38.56 99.39 -8.38
N MET A 730 -39.64 100.07 -8.00
CA MET A 730 -39.74 101.54 -8.05
C MET A 730 -38.95 102.28 -6.96
N LEU A 731 -38.44 103.47 -7.30
CA LEU A 731 -38.11 104.54 -6.35
C LEU A 731 -39.40 105.10 -5.70
N PRO A 732 -39.30 105.64 -4.47
CA PRO A 732 -39.19 107.09 -4.40
C PRO A 732 -38.19 107.64 -3.36
N ALA A 733 -37.59 108.79 -3.73
CA ALA A 733 -37.16 109.92 -2.89
C ALA A 733 -36.15 109.74 -1.71
N GLU A 734 -35.09 110.57 -1.79
CA GLU A 734 -34.30 111.18 -0.70
C GLU A 734 -33.49 110.29 0.28
N GLY A 735 -32.18 110.55 0.35
CA GLY A 735 -31.27 109.96 1.35
C GLY A 735 -29.79 110.03 0.95
N VAL A 736 -29.01 110.90 1.60
CA VAL A 736 -27.55 111.05 1.35
C VAL A 736 -26.77 109.92 2.03
N GLY A 737 -25.84 109.23 1.35
CA GLY A 737 -25.01 108.22 2.02
C GLY A 737 -23.93 107.48 1.22
N SER A 738 -22.73 108.07 1.12
CA SER A 738 -21.40 107.42 1.04
C SER A 738 -21.06 106.38 -0.07
N SER A 739 -19.88 106.54 -0.69
CA SER A 739 -19.29 105.59 -1.64
C SER A 739 -18.26 104.65 -0.99
N ALA A 740 -18.54 103.35 -0.89
CA ALA A 740 -17.64 102.37 -0.25
C ALA A 740 -17.52 100.98 -0.90
N TYR A 741 -18.24 100.69 -2.00
CA TYR A 741 -18.36 99.32 -2.56
C TYR A 741 -17.60 99.11 -3.87
N SER A 742 -16.25 99.10 -3.78
CA SER A 742 -15.38 98.65 -4.89
C SER A 742 -14.04 98.07 -4.43
N TYR A 743 -13.42 98.65 -3.39
CA TYR A 743 -12.07 98.27 -2.94
C TYR A 743 -11.95 96.87 -2.31
N GLY A 744 -13.05 96.30 -1.78
CA GLY A 744 -13.02 95.01 -1.08
C GLY A 744 -12.74 93.80 -1.98
N ARG A 745 -13.21 93.81 -3.24
CA ARG A 745 -13.09 92.64 -4.14
C ARG A 745 -11.66 92.43 -4.67
N ILE A 746 -10.85 93.50 -4.77
CA ILE A 746 -9.46 93.41 -5.22
C ILE A 746 -8.57 92.85 -4.11
N LYS A 747 -8.75 93.33 -2.86
CA LYS A 747 -7.94 92.93 -1.71
C LYS A 747 -8.03 91.43 -1.39
N GLY A 748 -9.24 90.86 -1.47
CA GLY A 748 -9.43 89.41 -1.29
C GLY A 748 -8.81 88.55 -2.40
N LEU A 749 -8.59 89.11 -3.59
CA LEU A 749 -7.93 88.42 -4.71
C LEU A 749 -6.40 88.44 -4.52
N GLU A 750 -5.83 89.57 -4.10
CA GLU A 750 -4.42 89.62 -3.67
C GLU A 750 -4.13 88.73 -2.45
N GLU A 751 -5.09 88.58 -1.52
CA GLU A 751 -4.94 87.71 -0.35
C GLU A 751 -4.99 86.23 -0.76
N ALA A 752 -5.88 85.85 -1.68
CA ALA A 752 -5.88 84.51 -2.27
C ALA A 752 -4.60 84.21 -3.07
N GLU A 753 -4.09 85.17 -3.85
CA GLU A 753 -2.85 85.01 -4.63
C GLU A 753 -1.62 84.85 -3.72
N LYS A 754 -1.55 85.59 -2.61
CA LYS A 754 -0.52 85.44 -1.57
C LYS A 754 -0.61 84.09 -0.86
N GLU A 755 -1.81 83.61 -0.54
CA GLU A 755 -1.97 82.31 0.12
C GLU A 755 -1.68 81.13 -0.83
N VAL A 756 -2.00 81.24 -2.12
CA VAL A 756 -1.59 80.26 -3.13
C VAL A 756 -0.07 80.23 -3.29
N ALA A 757 0.59 81.39 -3.31
CA ALA A 757 2.06 81.47 -3.34
C ALA A 757 2.70 80.88 -2.06
N HIS A 758 2.10 81.13 -0.88
CA HIS A 758 2.53 80.57 0.39
C HIS A 758 2.37 79.04 0.42
N LEU A 759 1.24 78.50 -0.05
CA LEU A 759 1.02 77.05 -0.19
C LEU A 759 1.99 76.41 -1.18
N PHE A 760 2.32 77.08 -2.29
CA PHE A 760 3.35 76.59 -3.23
C PHE A 760 4.74 76.52 -2.56
N ALA A 761 5.16 77.58 -1.86
CA ALA A 761 6.43 77.61 -1.13
C ALA A 761 6.48 76.55 -0.01
N LEU A 762 5.38 76.35 0.71
CA LEU A 762 5.26 75.30 1.73
C LEU A 762 5.36 73.89 1.12
N THR A 763 4.75 73.68 -0.04
CA THR A 763 4.83 72.41 -0.78
C THR A 763 6.25 72.16 -1.30
N GLU A 764 6.93 73.17 -1.84
CA GLU A 764 8.33 73.10 -2.26
C GLU A 764 9.26 72.81 -1.07
N GLN A 765 9.03 73.44 0.09
CA GLN A 765 9.78 73.14 1.31
C GLN A 765 9.56 71.69 1.78
N LEU A 766 8.32 71.19 1.81
CA LEU A 766 8.01 69.82 2.20
C LEU A 766 8.63 68.78 1.26
N VAL A 767 8.64 69.02 -0.06
CA VAL A 767 9.30 68.14 -1.04
C VAL A 767 10.82 68.09 -0.81
N ASN A 768 11.44 69.22 -0.48
CA ASN A 768 12.87 69.30 -0.16
C ASN A 768 13.21 68.63 1.19
N GLU A 769 12.38 68.80 2.22
CA GLU A 769 12.55 68.13 3.53
C GLU A 769 12.34 66.61 3.43
N ALA A 770 11.39 66.14 2.61
CA ALA A 770 11.15 64.73 2.34
C ALA A 770 12.27 64.03 1.52
N ARG A 771 13.24 64.79 0.98
CA ARG A 771 14.36 64.29 0.15
C ARG A 771 13.92 63.40 -1.02
N ILE A 772 12.77 63.69 -1.63
CA ILE A 772 12.26 62.94 -2.79
C ILE A 772 13.08 63.36 -4.03
N SER A 773 14.24 62.75 -4.21
CA SER A 773 15.00 62.84 -5.45
C SER A 773 14.18 62.16 -6.56
N VAL A 774 13.60 62.96 -7.46
CA VAL A 774 12.83 62.46 -8.61
C VAL A 774 13.76 61.68 -9.53
N THR A 775 13.80 60.37 -9.37
CA THR A 775 14.46 59.46 -10.31
C THR A 775 13.51 59.20 -11.48
N GLU A 776 13.74 59.88 -12.59
CA GLU A 776 13.12 59.53 -13.88
C GLU A 776 13.52 58.09 -14.26
N GLN A 777 12.67 57.11 -13.95
CA GLN A 777 12.82 55.77 -14.50
C GLN A 777 12.36 55.76 -15.96
N GLN A 778 13.31 55.95 -16.87
CA GLN A 778 13.13 55.63 -18.27
C GLN A 778 12.87 54.12 -18.44
N HIS A 779 11.75 53.78 -19.05
CA HIS A 779 11.42 52.45 -19.56
C HIS A 779 10.79 52.57 -20.95
#